data_AF-F8NDA5-F1
#
_entry.id   AF-F8NDA5-F1
#
_cell.length_a   1.000
_cell.length_b   1.000
_cell.length_c   1.000
_cell.angle_alpha   90.00
_cell.angle_beta   90.00
_cell.angle_gamma   90.00
#
_symmetry.space_group_name_H-M   'P 1'
#
loop_
_entity.id
_entity.type
_entity.pdbx_description
1 polymer ?
#
loop_
_entity_poly.entity_id
_entity_poly.type
_entity_poly.pdbx_seq_one_letter_code
_entity_poly.pdbx_strand_id
1 'polypeptide(L)'
;MPTCRRKRVVLMQPSDAVMQGAKTNPDHEVYFLQQTGEIFESYEAYASRMSFYKLKQFQCEVTGKSGLDYFQAVDSEQLEARTMHSRFPEPLKPAVLKAVQWQVMGRLDHLVEAVYNRFKDRYFIDEKLYVETRGDKLYAKVVKVFPPTSATNRSTSTSSPLLPSVKEEALTVHATGGDLRIPFKEALVKDDPLKYLYQVQILEDRYEKCYEKGKVQARAQVNPSGNLVDVQCTSMSRDRLAFSKSILRRFIRDCVDRDPAVASPWVVKLEIAKRYGLASTMTEETRRGVQDIKKGEIDKRKKFWEGKEGSPVKKQRKSIGGPGERAKTIAAVAEQREREALEKIEKQQKVKEDTERLAAEKKKKKPMRYPTEDLDIWLSDKEKKTGAKLVKPVPSRVALPFGDDQNNFGAFLMVWNFLVVFGQPLHLSTFTMDEFEHAMEHTAADAPCQLLAEIHSTLIYNLRSVSFTRHSAVLSLLHTEEHSGAQEPVLGVSLKQLIAAMADVGNNWERVPLRHADLRVGWEDALVGCLKDHATLETFPRLRGVLTHLFFGQEQAHEQRSSSVSCRPSPSTVTIQLSPGQLYYALPATDRIAILAFLCNMAISSKAIHAHMDSCEEQLTALRKEKIEVNRMKKQYVEEMSTLVHQTEVKDDSATTPGGDYSFQDSSDLSDIPSDNDFETTPGAGRPMAVFRDKAHYRQDRIQAMAKQRELARAKVASTKQSLAEHRRLDEEVNKLERRLEGIERDFRKLLGAIRVKPLGRDRFYNRIWWFDGVGSASLLGSGGVVQYGTGRIFVQGPSISDAEMLDKRRVSGLDARRTEEEGEKGILGVGEWAVYVNIEELDDFVAWLNPKGIRELALKNSLMKWWNHIVPGMRKRIADLSMSAKAPEARRSRRTKPTAGHDFSREPYMMWMNRKAMNIS
;
A
#
# COMPACT_ATOMS: atom_id res chain seq x y z
N MET A 1 22.28 11.70 -8.15
CA MET A 1 22.40 11.75 -6.68
C MET A 1 21.00 12.03 -6.15
N PRO A 2 20.47 11.23 -5.22
CA PRO A 2 19.09 11.36 -4.78
C PRO A 2 18.76 12.75 -4.28
N THR A 3 17.53 13.17 -4.54
CA THR A 3 17.03 14.47 -4.10
C THR A 3 16.09 14.32 -2.92
N CYS A 4 16.21 15.20 -1.94
CA CYS A 4 15.29 15.35 -0.82
C CYS A 4 14.66 16.74 -0.91
N ARG A 5 13.33 16.83 -0.97
CA ARG A 5 12.59 18.10 -1.14
C ARG A 5 13.14 18.96 -2.30
N ARG A 6 13.45 18.32 -3.44
CA ARG A 6 13.99 18.94 -4.66
C ARG A 6 15.40 19.53 -4.55
N LYS A 7 16.14 19.24 -3.46
CA LYS A 7 17.55 19.58 -3.32
C LYS A 7 18.39 18.31 -3.36
N ARG A 8 19.57 18.36 -4.00
CA ARG A 8 20.54 17.25 -3.97
C ARG A 8 21.03 17.05 -2.53
N VAL A 9 21.12 15.80 -2.12
CA VAL A 9 21.65 15.43 -0.81
C VAL A 9 23.17 15.56 -0.87
N VAL A 10 23.71 16.52 -0.12
CA VAL A 10 25.15 16.70 0.00
C VAL A 10 25.67 15.76 1.09
N LEU A 11 26.69 14.98 0.76
CA LEU A 11 27.40 14.13 1.72
C LEU A 11 28.15 15.02 2.70
N MET A 12 28.12 14.67 3.98
CA MET A 12 28.89 15.37 4.99
C MET A 12 30.38 15.11 4.76
N GLN A 13 31.15 16.18 4.64
CA GLN A 13 32.60 16.06 4.68
C GLN A 13 33.03 15.71 6.11
N PRO A 14 34.13 14.95 6.28
CA PRO A 14 34.69 14.69 7.61
C PRO A 14 34.97 16.03 8.31
N SER A 15 34.68 16.10 9.61
CA SER A 15 34.97 17.30 10.41
C SER A 15 36.47 17.61 10.39
N ASP A 16 36.80 18.90 10.55
CA ASP A 16 38.20 19.33 10.67
C ASP A 16 38.91 18.64 11.86
N ALA A 17 38.15 18.23 12.88
CA ALA A 17 38.64 17.46 14.02
C ALA A 17 39.01 16.00 13.65
N VAL A 18 38.20 15.28 12.84
CA VAL A 18 38.60 13.96 12.29
C VAL A 18 39.83 14.10 11.40
N MET A 19 39.89 15.15 10.58
CA MET A 19 41.00 15.37 9.64
C MET A 19 42.31 15.75 10.35
N GLN A 20 42.24 16.47 11.47
CA GLN A 20 43.39 16.78 12.33
C GLN A 20 43.78 15.58 13.21
N GLY A 21 42.79 14.85 13.73
CA GLY A 21 42.96 13.62 14.49
C GLY A 21 43.68 12.54 13.69
N ALA A 22 43.31 12.33 12.42
CA ALA A 22 43.99 11.39 11.53
C ALA A 22 45.49 11.71 11.29
N LYS A 23 45.90 12.98 11.43
CA LYS A 23 47.31 13.40 11.32
C LYS A 23 48.09 13.25 12.62
N THR A 24 47.41 13.26 13.77
CA THR A 24 48.02 13.21 15.10
C THR A 24 47.95 11.82 15.74
N ASN A 25 46.93 11.03 15.43
CA ASN A 25 46.74 9.67 15.92
C ASN A 25 46.04 8.77 14.88
N PRO A 26 46.79 7.93 14.14
CA PRO A 26 46.24 7.11 13.05
C PRO A 26 45.35 5.95 13.52
N ASP A 27 45.40 5.56 14.79
CA ASP A 27 44.63 4.43 15.37
C ASP A 27 43.31 4.88 16.05
N HIS A 28 42.88 6.14 15.85
CA HIS A 28 41.65 6.65 16.46
C HIS A 28 40.40 5.99 15.87
N GLU A 29 39.61 5.31 16.71
CA GLU A 29 38.35 4.67 16.30
C GLU A 29 37.30 5.69 15.85
N VAL A 30 36.69 5.45 14.68
CA VAL A 30 35.65 6.31 14.10
C VAL A 30 34.50 5.48 13.57
N TYR A 31 33.29 6.06 13.55
CA TYR A 31 32.13 5.42 12.95
C TYR A 31 32.10 5.69 11.45
N PHE A 32 32.25 4.66 10.65
CA PHE A 32 32.29 4.75 9.19
C PHE A 32 31.00 4.25 8.55
N LEU A 33 30.42 5.06 7.67
CA LEU A 33 29.28 4.68 6.85
C LEU A 33 29.74 4.19 5.48
N GLN A 34 29.94 2.88 5.34
CA GLN A 34 30.51 2.24 4.15
C GLN A 34 29.80 2.60 2.84
N GLN A 35 28.48 2.81 2.87
CA GLN A 35 27.67 3.05 1.67
C GLN A 35 27.80 4.48 1.13
N THR A 36 28.08 5.47 1.98
CA THR A 36 28.21 6.88 1.58
C THR A 36 29.63 7.41 1.71
N GLY A 37 30.52 6.68 2.39
CA GLY A 37 31.88 7.11 2.66
C GLY A 37 31.99 8.18 3.76
N GLU A 38 30.91 8.47 4.49
CA GLU A 38 30.91 9.48 5.57
C GLU A 38 31.54 8.90 6.85
N ILE A 39 32.30 9.74 7.57
CA ILE A 39 32.98 9.39 8.82
C ILE A 39 32.40 10.27 9.95
N PHE A 40 32.14 9.68 11.11
CA PHE A 40 31.56 10.34 12.27
C PHE A 40 32.36 10.03 13.53
N GLU A 41 32.52 11.04 14.41
CA GLU A 41 33.19 10.90 15.72
C GLU A 41 32.25 10.33 16.79
N SER A 42 30.94 10.60 16.70
CA SER A 42 29.94 10.17 17.67
C SER A 42 28.93 9.20 17.06
N TYR A 43 28.57 8.17 17.82
CA TYR A 43 27.51 7.23 17.46
C TYR A 43 26.17 7.93 17.22
N GLU A 44 25.87 9.01 17.95
CA GLU A 44 24.62 9.77 17.77
C GLU A 44 24.56 10.48 16.41
N ALA A 45 25.69 11.04 15.97
CA ALA A 45 25.82 11.66 14.65
C ALA A 45 25.71 10.60 13.52
N TYR A 46 26.34 9.45 13.69
CA TYR A 46 26.22 8.31 12.78
C TYR A 46 24.76 7.81 12.68
N ALA A 47 24.12 7.55 13.84
CA ALA A 47 22.77 6.99 13.90
C ALA A 47 21.72 7.97 13.34
N SER A 48 21.83 9.26 13.65
CA SER A 48 20.94 10.29 13.09
C SER A 48 21.10 10.41 11.58
N ARG A 49 22.34 10.35 11.05
CA ARG A 49 22.57 10.39 9.60
C ARG A 49 22.09 9.13 8.89
N MET A 50 22.31 7.96 9.47
CA MET A 50 21.77 6.68 8.98
C MET A 50 20.23 6.71 8.94
N SER A 51 19.60 7.25 9.98
CA SER A 51 18.14 7.38 10.02
C SER A 51 17.63 8.32 8.93
N PHE A 52 18.33 9.44 8.69
CA PHE A 52 17.98 10.37 7.64
C PHE A 52 17.95 9.67 6.28
N TYR A 53 18.92 8.79 5.99
CA TYR A 53 18.96 7.99 4.76
C TYR A 53 17.89 6.91 4.69
N LYS A 54 17.48 6.30 5.81
CA LYS A 54 16.41 5.29 5.86
C LYS A 54 15.00 5.88 5.75
N LEU A 55 14.82 7.19 5.90
CA LEU A 55 13.52 7.84 5.71
C LEU A 55 13.08 7.77 4.24
N LYS A 56 11.81 7.42 4.01
CA LYS A 56 11.18 7.37 2.67
C LYS A 56 10.81 8.75 2.13
N GLN A 57 11.77 9.66 2.12
CA GLN A 57 11.59 11.05 1.68
C GLN A 57 12.43 11.41 0.45
N PHE A 58 13.21 10.44 -0.06
CA PHE A 58 14.07 10.65 -1.20
C PHE A 58 13.32 10.38 -2.50
N GLN A 59 13.77 11.11 -3.52
CA GLN A 59 13.28 11.01 -4.87
C GLN A 59 14.45 10.69 -5.79
N CYS A 60 14.29 9.62 -6.57
CA CYS A 60 15.20 9.24 -7.63
C CYS A 60 15.25 10.36 -8.69
N GLU A 61 16.44 10.90 -8.96
CA GLU A 61 16.66 12.01 -9.91
C GLU A 61 16.30 11.60 -11.35
N VAL A 62 16.62 10.36 -11.72
CA VAL A 62 16.44 9.79 -13.07
C VAL A 62 14.98 9.44 -13.34
N THR A 63 14.32 8.72 -12.44
CA THR A 63 12.93 8.26 -12.66
C THR A 63 11.88 9.23 -12.13
N GLY A 64 12.23 10.11 -11.20
CA GLY A 64 11.29 10.97 -10.49
C GLY A 64 10.41 10.23 -9.47
N LYS A 65 10.61 8.92 -9.24
CA LYS A 65 9.89 8.17 -8.21
C LYS A 65 10.27 8.70 -6.83
N SER A 66 9.26 9.06 -6.03
CA SER A 66 9.39 9.57 -4.67
C SER A 66 8.91 8.53 -3.66
N GLY A 67 9.28 8.69 -2.38
CA GLY A 67 8.90 7.74 -1.33
C GLY A 67 9.88 6.57 -1.19
N LEU A 68 11.10 6.73 -1.70
CA LEU A 68 12.19 5.77 -1.56
C LEU A 68 13.09 6.19 -0.38
N ASP A 69 13.75 5.22 0.24
CA ASP A 69 14.92 5.53 1.07
C ASP A 69 16.11 5.95 0.19
N TYR A 70 17.16 6.51 0.79
CA TYR A 70 18.30 7.02 0.05
C TYR A 70 19.01 5.93 -0.75
N PHE A 71 19.19 4.74 -0.18
CA PHE A 71 19.93 3.63 -0.80
C PHE A 71 19.13 3.02 -1.96
N GLN A 72 17.83 2.80 -1.78
CA GLN A 72 16.89 2.41 -2.82
C GLN A 72 16.82 3.46 -3.92
N ALA A 73 16.89 4.75 -3.59
CA ALA A 73 16.94 5.81 -4.57
C ALA A 73 18.25 5.78 -5.37
N VAL A 74 19.40 5.56 -4.72
CA VAL A 74 20.70 5.38 -5.40
C VAL A 74 20.68 4.15 -6.31
N ASP A 75 20.23 3.00 -5.82
CA ASP A 75 20.16 1.76 -6.59
C ASP A 75 19.22 1.90 -7.79
N SER A 76 18.06 2.54 -7.58
CA SER A 76 17.13 2.86 -8.65
C SER A 76 17.73 3.85 -9.66
N GLU A 77 18.53 4.84 -9.23
CA GLU A 77 19.24 5.74 -10.12
C GLU A 77 20.27 4.98 -10.96
N GLN A 78 21.09 4.13 -10.34
CA GLN A 78 22.14 3.37 -11.02
C GLN A 78 21.58 2.33 -11.99
N LEU A 79 20.53 1.63 -11.62
CA LEU A 79 19.89 0.64 -12.50
C LEU A 79 19.27 1.32 -13.72
N GLU A 80 18.52 2.39 -13.50
CA GLU A 80 17.81 3.09 -14.56
C GLU A 80 18.78 3.87 -15.45
N ALA A 81 19.85 4.44 -14.89
CA ALA A 81 20.93 5.02 -15.68
C ALA A 81 21.59 3.96 -16.57
N ARG A 82 21.92 2.78 -16.05
CA ARG A 82 22.47 1.67 -16.86
C ARG A 82 21.52 1.22 -17.96
N THR A 83 20.24 1.01 -17.64
CA THR A 83 19.23 0.61 -18.63
C THR A 83 19.03 1.69 -19.69
N MET A 84 18.98 2.95 -19.28
CA MET A 84 18.83 4.10 -20.18
C MET A 84 20.05 4.25 -21.11
N HIS A 85 21.27 4.17 -20.58
CA HIS A 85 22.50 4.21 -21.37
C HIS A 85 22.66 3.00 -22.29
N SER A 86 22.13 1.83 -21.93
CA SER A 86 22.13 0.64 -22.79
C SER A 86 21.12 0.72 -23.93
N ARG A 87 19.99 1.42 -23.74
CA ARG A 87 18.93 1.57 -24.75
C ARG A 87 19.13 2.76 -25.66
N PHE A 88 19.68 3.86 -25.13
CA PHE A 88 19.89 5.08 -25.91
C PHE A 88 21.02 4.89 -26.92
N PRO A 89 20.82 5.20 -28.21
CA PRO A 89 21.81 4.92 -29.25
C PRO A 89 23.16 5.59 -28.97
N GLU A 90 24.23 4.80 -29.00
CA GLU A 90 25.59 5.25 -28.69
C GLU A 90 26.10 6.37 -29.61
N PRO A 91 25.85 6.34 -30.95
CA PRO A 91 26.27 7.42 -31.85
C PRO A 91 25.59 8.77 -31.58
N LEU A 92 24.38 8.77 -31.03
CA LEU A 92 23.62 9.99 -30.72
C LEU A 92 24.12 10.70 -29.45
N LYS A 93 24.75 9.97 -28.51
CA LYS A 93 25.21 10.52 -27.23
C LYS A 93 26.17 11.71 -27.41
N PRO A 94 27.30 11.58 -28.15
CA PRO A 94 28.23 12.70 -28.32
C PRO A 94 27.61 13.88 -29.08
N ALA A 95 26.77 13.62 -30.09
CA ALA A 95 26.13 14.66 -30.89
C ALA A 95 25.14 15.50 -30.07
N VAL A 96 24.30 14.85 -29.26
CA VAL A 96 23.36 15.52 -28.35
C VAL A 96 24.10 16.30 -27.26
N LEU A 97 25.14 15.73 -26.65
CA LEU A 97 25.90 16.41 -25.60
C LEU A 97 26.66 17.63 -26.12
N LYS A 98 27.21 17.55 -27.34
CA LYS A 98 27.85 18.69 -28.02
C LYS A 98 26.85 19.83 -28.29
N ALA A 99 25.62 19.51 -28.69
CA ALA A 99 24.58 20.50 -28.94
C ALA A 99 24.10 21.20 -27.66
N VAL A 100 24.02 20.47 -26.54
CA VAL A 100 23.54 20.98 -25.25
C VAL A 100 24.60 21.82 -24.52
N GLN A 101 25.88 21.55 -24.75
CA GLN A 101 27.00 22.22 -24.07
C GLN A 101 26.95 23.74 -24.26
N TRP A 102 26.94 24.47 -23.15
CA TRP A 102 26.89 25.93 -23.04
C TRP A 102 25.59 26.62 -23.50
N GLN A 103 24.51 25.86 -23.70
CA GLN A 103 23.23 26.43 -24.09
C GLN A 103 22.57 27.15 -22.90
N VAL A 104 22.04 28.36 -23.11
CA VAL A 104 21.35 29.16 -22.08
C VAL A 104 19.84 29.01 -22.25
N MET A 105 19.24 27.98 -21.62
CA MET A 105 17.80 27.74 -21.66
C MET A 105 17.22 27.56 -20.25
N GLY A 106 16.12 28.27 -19.96
CA GLY A 106 15.57 28.36 -18.62
C GLY A 106 14.86 27.10 -18.09
N ARG A 107 14.21 26.30 -18.93
CA ARG A 107 13.56 25.03 -18.50
C ARG A 107 14.11 23.85 -19.29
N LEU A 108 14.33 22.73 -18.60
CA LEU A 108 14.81 21.48 -19.21
C LEU A 108 13.86 21.00 -20.33
N ASP A 109 12.55 21.17 -20.17
CA ASP A 109 11.58 20.72 -21.19
C ASP A 109 11.74 21.46 -22.53
N HIS A 110 12.09 22.74 -22.52
CA HIS A 110 12.34 23.49 -23.75
C HIS A 110 13.63 23.04 -24.44
N LEU A 111 14.66 22.75 -23.66
CA LEU A 111 15.91 22.21 -24.19
C LEU A 111 15.69 20.83 -24.82
N VAL A 112 14.94 19.95 -24.14
CA VAL A 112 14.58 18.62 -24.67
C VAL A 112 13.77 18.74 -25.95
N GLU A 113 12.82 19.67 -26.03
CA GLU A 113 12.03 19.90 -27.24
C GLU A 113 12.90 20.39 -28.40
N ALA A 114 13.81 21.33 -28.14
CA ALA A 114 14.74 21.84 -29.15
C ALA A 114 15.65 20.74 -29.68
N VAL A 115 16.27 19.95 -28.80
CA VAL A 115 17.13 18.81 -29.17
C VAL A 115 16.32 17.75 -29.92
N TYR A 116 15.12 17.39 -29.45
CA TYR A 116 14.28 16.39 -30.11
C TYR A 116 13.96 16.79 -31.55
N ASN A 117 13.55 18.04 -31.78
CA ASN A 117 13.23 18.52 -33.13
C ASN A 117 14.45 18.60 -34.06
N ARG A 118 15.66 18.74 -33.51
CA ARG A 118 16.90 18.69 -34.30
C ARG A 118 17.26 17.28 -34.74
N PHE A 119 17.19 16.32 -33.82
CA PHE A 119 17.73 14.97 -34.05
C PHE A 119 16.69 13.96 -34.54
N LYS A 120 15.38 14.22 -34.42
CA LYS A 120 14.30 13.28 -34.78
C LYS A 120 14.49 12.65 -36.17
N ASP A 121 14.78 13.47 -37.16
CA ASP A 121 14.82 13.08 -38.58
C ASP A 121 16.28 12.97 -39.13
N ARG A 122 17.29 12.90 -38.24
CA ARG A 122 18.72 12.82 -38.60
C ARG A 122 19.36 11.57 -38.02
N TYR A 123 19.88 10.68 -38.86
CA TYR A 123 20.45 9.40 -38.44
C TYR A 123 21.99 9.40 -38.53
N PHE A 124 22.63 8.59 -37.69
CA PHE A 124 24.09 8.48 -37.59
C PHE A 124 24.60 7.09 -37.98
N ILE A 125 25.88 7.00 -38.34
CA ILE A 125 26.56 5.73 -38.62
C ILE A 125 26.48 4.83 -37.39
N ASP A 126 26.33 3.52 -37.62
CA ASP A 126 26.16 2.48 -36.60
C ASP A 126 24.86 2.53 -35.77
N GLU A 127 23.92 3.41 -36.11
CA GLU A 127 22.61 3.48 -35.47
C GLU A 127 21.67 2.35 -35.90
N LYS A 128 20.92 1.76 -34.95
CA LYS A 128 19.92 0.71 -35.22
C LYS A 128 18.51 1.29 -35.25
N LEU A 129 17.72 0.94 -36.27
CA LEU A 129 16.41 1.52 -36.55
C LEU A 129 15.51 0.57 -37.35
N TYR A 130 14.25 0.96 -37.55
CA TYR A 130 13.30 0.24 -38.41
C TYR A 130 13.20 0.91 -39.78
N VAL A 131 13.21 0.09 -40.82
CA VAL A 131 13.04 0.50 -42.22
C VAL A 131 11.74 -0.07 -42.75
N GLU A 132 10.91 0.77 -43.36
CA GLU A 132 9.65 0.35 -43.98
C GLU A 132 9.88 0.11 -45.48
N THR A 133 9.87 -1.16 -45.89
CA THR A 133 10.05 -1.57 -47.29
C THR A 133 8.84 -2.39 -47.71
N ARG A 134 8.13 -1.97 -48.77
CA ARG A 134 6.94 -2.68 -49.33
C ARG A 134 5.83 -3.00 -48.30
N GLY A 135 5.70 -2.20 -47.24
CA GLY A 135 4.68 -2.36 -46.19
C GLY A 135 5.13 -3.12 -44.95
N ASP A 136 6.34 -3.70 -44.95
CA ASP A 136 6.91 -4.41 -43.80
C ASP A 136 7.97 -3.57 -43.08
N LYS A 137 7.97 -3.63 -41.74
CA LYS A 137 8.96 -2.94 -40.88
C LYS A 137 10.08 -3.89 -40.51
N LEU A 138 11.24 -3.70 -41.12
CA LEU A 138 12.44 -4.51 -40.92
C LEU A 138 13.43 -3.81 -39.99
N TYR A 139 14.12 -4.57 -39.14
CA TYR A 139 15.16 -4.03 -38.26
C TYR A 139 16.47 -3.91 -39.04
N ALA A 140 17.13 -2.76 -38.97
CA ALA A 140 18.33 -2.46 -39.77
C ALA A 140 19.35 -1.60 -39.01
N LYS A 141 20.59 -1.62 -39.49
CA LYS A 141 21.71 -0.82 -38.98
C LYS A 141 22.24 0.12 -40.06
N VAL A 142 22.45 1.40 -39.75
CA VAL A 142 23.03 2.38 -40.68
C VAL A 142 24.53 2.11 -40.85
N VAL A 143 24.97 1.96 -42.10
CA VAL A 143 26.37 1.69 -42.45
C VAL A 143 27.05 2.95 -42.99
N LYS A 144 26.39 3.69 -43.90
CA LYS A 144 26.91 4.94 -44.46
C LYS A 144 25.83 6.00 -44.56
N VAL A 145 26.24 7.27 -44.40
CA VAL A 145 25.38 8.43 -44.57
C VAL A 145 25.99 9.33 -45.64
N PHE A 146 25.22 9.61 -46.68
CA PHE A 146 25.63 10.50 -47.77
C PHE A 146 24.96 11.88 -47.57
N PRO A 147 25.75 12.93 -47.31
CA PRO A 147 25.21 14.29 -47.26
C PRO A 147 24.72 14.74 -48.64
N PRO A 148 23.76 15.66 -48.71
CA PRO A 148 23.31 16.22 -49.98
C PRO A 148 24.46 16.97 -50.64
N THR A 149 25.04 16.41 -51.70
CA THR A 149 26.05 17.08 -52.52
C THR A 149 25.44 18.34 -53.12
N SER A 150 26.02 19.50 -52.82
CA SER A 150 25.78 20.70 -53.61
C SER A 150 26.07 20.36 -55.06
N ALA A 151 25.03 20.39 -55.90
CA ALA A 151 25.16 20.10 -57.31
C ALA A 151 26.21 21.02 -57.95
N THR A 152 27.33 20.45 -58.39
CA THR A 152 28.12 21.03 -59.48
C THR A 152 28.65 19.86 -60.33
N ASN A 153 28.04 19.74 -61.51
CA ASN A 153 28.46 19.04 -62.72
C ASN A 153 29.14 17.67 -62.59
N ARG A 154 28.41 16.61 -62.96
CA ARG A 154 28.94 15.59 -63.89
C ARG A 154 27.86 15.10 -64.86
N SER A 155 27.87 15.70 -66.04
CA SER A 155 27.39 15.12 -67.28
C SER A 155 28.31 13.94 -67.68
N THR A 156 27.67 12.87 -68.19
CA THR A 156 28.17 11.81 -69.09
C THR A 156 29.66 11.77 -69.47
N SER A 157 30.35 10.68 -69.11
CA SER A 157 31.12 9.83 -70.06
C SER A 157 31.71 8.57 -69.40
N THR A 158 31.89 7.57 -70.25
CA THR A 158 32.32 6.17 -70.08
C THR A 158 33.78 6.01 -69.63
N SER A 159 34.11 4.83 -69.07
CA SER A 159 35.42 4.15 -68.90
C SER A 159 35.99 4.01 -67.47
N SER A 160 36.48 2.79 -67.20
CA SER A 160 37.04 2.25 -65.95
C SER A 160 38.47 2.78 -65.62
N PRO A 161 39.22 2.22 -64.64
CA PRO A 161 39.25 2.59 -63.23
C PRO A 161 40.63 3.10 -62.78
N LEU A 162 40.74 4.22 -62.07
CA LEU A 162 41.97 4.59 -61.34
C LEU A 162 41.64 5.32 -60.03
N LEU A 163 42.13 4.78 -58.92
CA LEU A 163 42.23 5.48 -57.63
C LEU A 163 43.07 6.75 -57.78
N PRO A 164 42.83 7.76 -56.94
CA PRO A 164 43.84 7.98 -55.90
C PRO A 164 43.28 8.31 -54.51
N SER A 165 44.06 7.81 -53.55
CA SER A 165 44.08 8.06 -52.11
C SER A 165 44.11 9.56 -51.75
N VAL A 166 43.12 10.01 -50.96
CA VAL A 166 43.21 11.20 -50.12
C VAL A 166 42.58 10.86 -48.77
N LYS A 167 43.32 11.17 -47.70
CA LYS A 167 43.06 10.88 -46.29
C LYS A 167 41.61 11.24 -45.89
N GLU A 168 40.87 10.24 -45.43
CA GLU A 168 39.49 10.32 -44.98
C GLU A 168 39.45 10.98 -43.58
N GLU A 169 39.51 12.31 -43.54
CA GLU A 169 39.09 13.07 -42.35
C GLU A 169 37.58 12.86 -42.19
N ALA A 170 37.17 12.33 -41.03
CA ALA A 170 35.78 12.04 -40.71
C ALA A 170 34.90 13.29 -40.88
N LEU A 171 34.23 13.41 -42.03
CA LEU A 171 33.20 14.41 -42.29
C LEU A 171 32.13 14.28 -41.20
N THR A 172 32.05 15.25 -40.28
CA THR A 172 31.03 15.27 -39.24
C THR A 172 29.65 15.43 -39.88
N VAL A 173 28.93 14.31 -39.99
CA VAL A 173 27.56 14.25 -40.51
C VAL A 173 26.65 15.15 -39.66
N HIS A 174 25.78 15.94 -40.28
CA HIS A 174 24.83 16.87 -39.62
C HIS A 174 25.46 18.02 -38.82
N ALA A 175 26.64 18.53 -39.21
CA ALA A 175 27.36 19.57 -38.47
C ALA A 175 26.55 20.88 -38.25
N THR A 176 25.84 21.35 -39.28
CA THR A 176 25.09 22.62 -39.24
C THR A 176 23.73 22.45 -38.57
N GLY A 177 23.04 21.34 -38.82
CA GLY A 177 21.70 21.15 -38.28
C GLY A 177 21.63 20.51 -36.89
N GLY A 178 22.75 20.04 -36.35
CA GLY A 178 22.88 19.68 -34.93
C GLY A 178 23.09 20.87 -33.98
N ASP A 179 23.40 22.07 -34.51
CA ASP A 179 23.68 23.25 -33.68
C ASP A 179 22.39 23.94 -33.19
N LEU A 180 22.31 24.17 -31.87
CA LEU A 180 21.18 24.86 -31.22
C LEU A 180 21.33 26.39 -31.22
N ARG A 181 22.49 26.93 -31.61
CA ARG A 181 22.74 28.37 -31.73
C ARG A 181 22.02 28.98 -32.93
N ILE A 182 21.84 28.18 -33.98
CA ILE A 182 21.14 28.58 -35.21
C ILE A 182 19.62 28.38 -34.99
N PRO A 183 18.75 29.29 -35.44
CA PRO A 183 17.30 29.11 -35.38
C PRO A 183 16.82 27.85 -36.13
N PHE A 184 15.69 27.27 -35.72
CA PHE A 184 15.17 26.02 -36.29
C PHE A 184 14.98 26.09 -37.81
N LYS A 185 14.32 27.15 -38.28
CA LYS A 185 13.98 27.37 -39.69
C LYS A 185 15.21 27.52 -40.59
N GLU A 186 16.23 28.25 -40.13
CA GLU A 186 17.45 28.50 -40.91
C GLU A 186 18.31 27.25 -41.06
N ALA A 187 18.45 26.46 -40.01
CA ALA A 187 19.18 25.20 -40.06
C ALA A 187 18.46 24.13 -40.89
N LEU A 188 17.12 24.17 -41.00
CA LEU A 188 16.38 23.29 -41.90
C LEU A 188 16.62 23.64 -43.37
N VAL A 189 16.73 24.94 -43.70
CA VAL A 189 17.04 25.41 -45.06
C VAL A 189 18.48 25.08 -45.46
N LYS A 190 19.43 25.29 -44.54
CA LYS A 190 20.86 25.02 -44.78
C LYS A 190 21.20 23.54 -44.80
N ASP A 191 20.46 22.72 -44.06
CA ASP A 191 20.79 21.32 -43.83
C ASP A 191 19.51 20.48 -43.70
N ASP A 192 18.89 20.19 -44.85
CA ASP A 192 17.59 19.53 -44.95
C ASP A 192 17.73 17.99 -44.78
N PRO A 193 17.13 17.40 -43.72
CA PRO A 193 17.25 15.97 -43.43
C PRO A 193 16.64 15.06 -44.51
N LEU A 194 15.70 15.55 -45.31
CA LEU A 194 15.05 14.76 -46.37
C LEU A 194 15.96 14.53 -47.58
N LYS A 195 17.00 15.35 -47.75
CA LYS A 195 17.94 15.24 -48.87
C LYS A 195 19.12 14.28 -48.60
N TYR A 196 19.18 13.69 -47.40
CA TYR A 196 20.19 12.71 -47.03
C TYR A 196 19.81 11.32 -47.55
N LEU A 197 20.81 10.60 -48.04
CA LEU A 197 20.69 9.18 -48.39
C LEU A 197 21.41 8.33 -47.34
N TYR A 198 20.74 7.29 -46.85
CA TYR A 198 21.25 6.39 -45.83
C TYR A 198 21.37 4.99 -46.40
N GLN A 199 22.57 4.41 -46.31
CA GLN A 199 22.79 3.00 -46.63
C GLN A 199 22.63 2.18 -45.35
N VAL A 200 21.65 1.27 -45.35
CA VAL A 200 21.27 0.45 -44.19
C VAL A 200 21.45 -1.03 -44.48
N GLN A 201 21.91 -1.78 -43.48
CA GLN A 201 22.03 -3.22 -43.49
C GLN A 201 20.85 -3.84 -42.75
N ILE A 202 20.06 -4.67 -43.43
CA ILE A 202 18.91 -5.37 -42.80
C ILE A 202 19.42 -6.51 -41.91
N LEU A 203 18.91 -6.55 -40.68
CA LEU A 203 19.16 -7.60 -39.69
C LEU A 203 17.95 -8.57 -39.72
N GLU A 204 18.14 -9.82 -40.15
CA GLU A 204 17.08 -10.84 -40.11
C GLU A 204 16.74 -11.24 -38.67
N ASP A 205 15.47 -11.08 -38.27
CA ASP A 205 14.92 -11.62 -37.03
C ASP A 205 14.34 -13.04 -37.28
N ARG A 206 15.07 -14.12 -36.92
CA ARG A 206 14.40 -15.42 -36.70
C ARG A 206 13.64 -15.35 -35.37
N TYR A 207 12.33 -15.12 -35.44
CA TYR A 207 11.42 -15.25 -34.31
C TYR A 207 11.06 -16.72 -34.05
N GLU A 208 11.64 -17.34 -33.01
CA GLU A 208 10.99 -18.44 -32.29
C GLU A 208 10.36 -17.88 -31.01
N LYS A 209 9.04 -18.02 -30.89
CA LYS A 209 8.30 -17.73 -29.64
C LYS A 209 8.54 -18.88 -28.67
N CYS A 210 9.13 -18.61 -27.51
CA CYS A 210 9.03 -19.49 -26.35
C CYS A 210 8.63 -18.67 -25.13
N TYR A 211 7.52 -19.04 -24.50
CA TYR A 211 7.09 -18.51 -23.22
C TYR A 211 7.75 -19.34 -22.13
N GLU A 212 8.67 -18.77 -21.35
CA GLU A 212 8.88 -19.23 -19.97
C GLU A 212 9.59 -18.19 -19.10
N LYS A 213 9.12 -18.09 -17.85
CA LYS A 213 9.64 -17.19 -16.81
C LYS A 213 10.92 -17.78 -16.22
N GLY A 214 12.07 -17.13 -16.43
CA GLY A 214 13.28 -17.45 -15.66
C GLY A 214 14.50 -16.72 -16.21
N LYS A 215 15.26 -16.07 -15.34
CA LYS A 215 16.47 -15.29 -15.68
C LYS A 215 17.53 -16.15 -16.40
N VAL A 216 17.96 -15.76 -17.60
CA VAL A 216 19.30 -16.04 -18.14
C VAL A 216 19.74 -14.86 -19.01
N GLN A 217 21.00 -14.42 -18.86
CA GLN A 217 21.63 -13.43 -19.74
C GLN A 217 21.83 -14.04 -21.13
N ALA A 218 21.09 -13.57 -22.13
CA ALA A 218 21.30 -13.93 -23.52
C ALA A 218 22.32 -12.98 -24.16
N ARG A 219 23.53 -13.48 -24.44
CA ARG A 219 24.50 -12.83 -25.31
C ARG A 219 24.08 -13.13 -26.76
N ALA A 220 23.34 -12.21 -27.38
CA ALA A 220 22.93 -12.35 -28.77
C ALA A 220 24.16 -12.27 -29.70
N GLN A 221 24.59 -13.40 -30.27
CA GLN A 221 25.42 -13.40 -31.48
C GLN A 221 24.49 -13.14 -32.67
N VAL A 222 24.69 -11.99 -33.32
CA VAL A 222 23.98 -11.58 -34.54
C VAL A 222 24.78 -12.09 -35.73
N ASN A 223 24.21 -12.99 -36.54
CA ASN A 223 24.75 -13.31 -37.87
C ASN A 223 24.28 -12.23 -38.86
N PRO A 224 25.19 -11.53 -39.55
CA PRO A 224 24.80 -10.47 -40.49
C PRO A 224 24.32 -11.07 -41.82
N SER A 225 23.00 -10.99 -42.09
CA SER A 225 22.46 -11.06 -43.44
C SER A 225 22.90 -9.81 -44.23
N GLY A 226 23.54 -10.00 -45.37
CA GLY A 226 24.32 -8.97 -46.09
C GLY A 226 23.56 -8.06 -47.04
N ASN A 227 22.24 -7.88 -46.89
CA ASN A 227 21.48 -7.03 -47.82
C ASN A 227 21.57 -5.55 -47.40
N LEU A 228 22.34 -4.78 -48.17
CA LEU A 228 22.44 -3.33 -48.09
C LEU A 228 21.32 -2.70 -48.93
N VAL A 229 20.60 -1.74 -48.36
CA VAL A 229 19.53 -0.99 -49.03
C VAL A 229 19.78 0.50 -48.84
N ASP A 230 19.60 1.28 -49.90
CA ASP A 230 19.67 2.74 -49.83
C ASP A 230 18.26 3.30 -49.58
N VAL A 231 18.12 4.09 -48.53
CA VAL A 231 16.82 4.53 -47.99
C VAL A 231 16.87 6.01 -47.63
N GLN A 232 15.75 6.70 -47.81
CA GLN A 232 15.56 8.10 -47.39
C GLN A 232 14.95 8.18 -45.99
N CYS A 233 15.08 9.34 -45.35
CA CYS A 233 14.56 9.59 -44.00
C CYS A 233 13.07 9.22 -43.80
N THR A 234 12.24 9.34 -44.84
CA THR A 234 10.79 9.07 -44.77
C THR A 234 10.46 7.60 -44.50
N SER A 235 11.29 6.68 -44.99
CA SER A 235 11.10 5.24 -44.83
C SER A 235 11.85 4.66 -43.63
N MET A 236 12.41 5.51 -42.77
CA MET A 236 13.20 5.13 -41.60
C MET A 236 12.53 5.64 -40.32
N SER A 237 12.50 4.83 -39.27
CA SER A 237 11.96 5.22 -37.97
C SER A 237 12.76 4.61 -36.81
N ARG A 238 12.98 5.39 -35.75
CA ARG A 238 13.63 4.89 -34.53
C ARG A 238 12.68 4.08 -33.67
N ASP A 239 13.25 3.16 -32.89
CA ASP A 239 12.52 2.53 -31.80
C ASP A 239 12.04 3.59 -30.78
N ARG A 240 10.72 3.61 -30.53
CA ARG A 240 10.08 4.50 -29.56
C ARG A 240 10.58 4.26 -28.13
N LEU A 241 11.09 3.05 -27.84
CA LEU A 241 11.66 2.67 -26.54
C LEU A 241 13.15 3.03 -26.41
N ALA A 242 13.82 3.41 -27.50
CA ALA A 242 15.22 3.86 -27.52
C ALA A 242 15.34 5.39 -27.62
N PHE A 243 14.49 6.05 -28.42
CA PHE A 243 14.54 7.49 -28.65
C PHE A 243 13.14 8.14 -28.50
N SER A 244 12.89 8.76 -27.35
CA SER A 244 11.68 9.54 -27.09
C SER A 244 11.99 10.79 -26.28
N LYS A 245 11.11 11.80 -26.27
CA LYS A 245 11.25 13.01 -25.44
C LYS A 245 11.45 12.68 -23.95
N SER A 246 10.80 11.61 -23.48
CA SER A 246 10.93 11.16 -22.08
C SER A 246 12.31 10.58 -21.77
N ILE A 247 12.86 9.76 -22.67
CA ILE A 247 14.19 9.15 -22.53
C ILE A 247 15.26 10.23 -22.69
N LEU A 248 15.10 11.13 -23.67
CA LEU A 248 16.01 12.25 -23.90
C LEU A 248 16.06 13.19 -22.69
N ARG A 249 14.91 13.47 -22.05
CA ARG A 249 14.86 14.23 -20.79
C ARG A 249 15.66 13.54 -19.68
N ARG A 250 15.57 12.22 -19.55
CA ARG A 250 16.33 11.44 -18.55
C ARG A 250 17.83 11.45 -18.87
N PHE A 251 18.20 11.26 -20.14
CA PHE A 251 19.58 11.29 -20.61
C PHE A 251 20.25 12.66 -20.37
N ILE A 252 19.60 13.76 -20.78
CA ILE A 252 20.15 15.11 -20.58
C ILE A 252 20.27 15.43 -19.08
N ARG A 253 19.30 15.02 -18.25
CA ARG A 253 19.36 15.23 -16.80
C ARG A 253 20.49 14.45 -16.13
N ASP A 254 20.80 13.25 -16.60
CA ASP A 254 21.89 12.44 -16.07
C ASP A 254 23.27 13.00 -16.46
N CYS A 255 23.40 13.51 -17.68
CA CYS A 255 24.69 13.93 -18.24
C CYS A 255 25.09 15.39 -17.99
N VAL A 256 24.13 16.27 -17.68
CA VAL A 256 24.31 17.73 -17.68
C VAL A 256 23.92 18.35 -16.35
N ASP A 257 24.74 19.27 -15.86
CA ASP A 257 24.48 20.09 -14.68
C ASP A 257 24.18 21.54 -15.06
N ARG A 258 23.37 22.19 -14.21
CA ARG A 258 23.07 23.62 -14.32
C ARG A 258 23.05 24.25 -12.93
N ASP A 259 23.71 25.39 -12.80
CA ASP A 259 23.72 26.21 -11.59
C ASP A 259 22.31 26.80 -11.32
N PRO A 260 21.81 26.79 -10.07
CA PRO A 260 20.53 27.38 -9.68
C PRO A 260 20.36 28.87 -10.02
N ALA A 261 21.43 29.59 -10.36
CA ALA A 261 21.34 30.96 -10.83
C ALA A 261 20.52 31.11 -12.13
N VAL A 262 19.90 32.29 -12.29
CA VAL A 262 19.08 32.62 -13.45
C VAL A 262 19.97 32.76 -14.69
N ALA A 263 19.52 32.17 -15.81
CA ALA A 263 20.24 32.17 -17.09
C ALA A 263 21.65 31.55 -17.04
N SER A 264 21.89 30.58 -16.14
CA SER A 264 23.09 29.75 -16.17
C SER A 264 23.08 28.79 -17.37
N PRO A 265 24.22 28.62 -18.07
CA PRO A 265 24.32 27.67 -19.17
C PRO A 265 24.25 26.23 -18.67
N TRP A 266 23.79 25.33 -19.53
CA TRP A 266 23.86 23.88 -19.33
C TRP A 266 25.28 23.39 -19.61
N VAL A 267 25.88 22.66 -18.67
CA VAL A 267 27.26 22.17 -18.78
C VAL A 267 27.31 20.65 -18.57
N VAL A 268 27.91 19.94 -19.51
CA VAL A 268 28.12 18.49 -19.43
C VAL A 268 29.12 18.18 -18.30
N LYS A 269 28.83 17.16 -17.50
CA LYS A 269 29.69 16.72 -16.40
C LYS A 269 31.10 16.38 -16.89
N LEU A 270 32.11 16.74 -16.10
CA LEU A 270 33.52 16.64 -16.49
C LEU A 270 33.95 15.21 -16.90
N GLU A 271 33.48 14.20 -16.19
CA GLU A 271 33.78 12.78 -16.48
C GLU A 271 33.20 12.33 -17.83
N ILE A 272 32.01 12.82 -18.16
CA ILE A 272 31.29 12.50 -19.39
C ILE A 272 31.91 13.26 -20.56
N ALA A 273 32.29 14.53 -20.34
CA ALA A 273 33.01 15.33 -21.33
C ALA A 273 34.34 14.67 -21.72
N LYS A 274 35.11 14.14 -20.74
CA LYS A 274 36.33 13.36 -21.00
C LYS A 274 36.05 12.08 -21.79
N ARG A 275 35.01 11.33 -21.44
CA ARG A 275 34.64 10.06 -22.11
C ARG A 275 34.30 10.24 -23.59
N TYR A 276 33.63 11.34 -23.93
CA TYR A 276 33.18 11.61 -25.31
C TYR A 276 34.04 12.65 -26.05
N GLY A 277 35.21 13.04 -25.51
CA GLY A 277 36.13 13.97 -26.16
C GLY A 277 35.58 15.38 -26.36
N LEU A 278 34.71 15.86 -25.46
CA LEU A 278 34.12 17.20 -25.53
C LEU A 278 35.03 18.25 -24.87
N ALA A 279 35.09 19.45 -25.45
CA ALA A 279 35.87 20.56 -24.93
C ALA A 279 35.36 20.97 -23.53
N SER A 280 36.21 20.80 -22.52
CA SER A 280 35.89 21.12 -21.12
C SER A 280 36.03 22.61 -20.79
N THR A 281 36.78 23.36 -21.60
CA THR A 281 36.99 24.81 -21.43
C THR A 281 36.09 25.60 -22.37
N MET A 282 35.42 26.60 -21.83
CA MET A 282 34.54 27.49 -22.58
C MET A 282 35.39 28.44 -23.44
N THR A 283 35.13 28.52 -24.75
CA THR A 283 35.80 29.50 -25.62
C THR A 283 35.36 30.93 -25.30
N GLU A 284 36.25 31.92 -25.43
CA GLU A 284 36.00 33.32 -25.07
C GLU A 284 34.79 33.94 -25.80
N GLU A 285 34.55 33.56 -27.06
CA GLU A 285 33.39 33.99 -27.84
C GLU A 285 32.07 33.43 -27.28
N THR A 286 32.06 32.15 -26.90
CA THR A 286 30.88 31.52 -26.28
C THR A 286 30.63 32.13 -24.90
N ARG A 287 31.69 32.48 -24.15
CA ARG A 287 31.60 33.12 -22.83
C ARG A 287 30.92 34.48 -22.91
N ARG A 288 31.30 35.31 -23.89
CA ARG A 288 30.71 36.63 -24.12
C ARG A 288 29.22 36.54 -24.46
N GLY A 289 28.85 35.66 -25.39
CA GLY A 289 27.45 35.45 -25.78
C GLY A 289 26.55 34.95 -24.63
N VAL A 290 27.06 34.06 -23.78
CA VAL A 290 26.34 33.60 -22.57
C VAL A 290 26.16 34.72 -21.55
N GLN A 291 27.17 35.58 -21.38
CA GLN A 291 27.10 36.75 -20.48
C GLN A 291 26.09 37.80 -20.98
N ASP A 292 26.03 38.06 -22.29
CA ASP A 292 25.08 38.99 -22.89
C ASP A 292 23.63 38.52 -22.73
N ILE A 293 23.37 37.22 -22.94
CA ILE A 293 22.05 36.61 -22.71
C ILE A 293 21.68 36.68 -21.22
N LYS A 294 22.64 36.40 -20.32
CA LYS A 294 22.43 36.48 -18.86
C LYS A 294 22.09 37.89 -18.41
N LYS A 295 22.79 38.91 -18.93
CA LYS A 295 22.53 40.33 -18.64
C LYS A 295 21.15 40.77 -19.14
N GLY A 296 20.79 40.41 -20.38
CA GLY A 296 19.50 40.73 -20.96
C GLY A 296 18.30 40.11 -20.22
N GLU A 297 18.43 38.89 -19.70
CA GLU A 297 17.35 38.22 -18.97
C GLU A 297 17.18 38.78 -17.54
N ILE A 298 18.28 39.20 -16.90
CA ILE A 298 18.25 39.89 -15.60
C ILE A 298 17.57 41.28 -15.75
N ASP A 299 17.88 42.03 -16.80
CA ASP A 299 17.30 43.35 -17.07
C ASP A 299 15.78 43.28 -17.37
N LYS A 300 15.32 42.27 -18.11
CA LYS A 300 13.87 42.03 -18.33
C LYS A 300 13.14 41.77 -17.01
N ARG A 301 13.75 41.00 -16.10
CA ARG A 301 13.16 40.68 -14.81
C ARG A 301 13.12 41.91 -13.90
N LYS A 302 14.16 42.75 -13.91
CA LYS A 302 14.19 44.02 -13.19
C LYS A 302 13.06 44.96 -13.63
N LYS A 303 12.84 45.10 -14.94
CA LYS A 303 11.69 45.87 -15.49
C LYS A 303 10.32 45.29 -15.11
N PHE A 304 10.20 43.96 -14.99
CA PHE A 304 8.95 43.31 -14.55
C PHE A 304 8.65 43.53 -13.05
N TRP A 305 9.70 43.58 -12.21
CA TRP A 305 9.55 43.90 -10.79
C TRP A 305 9.18 45.38 -10.58
N GLU A 306 9.83 46.30 -11.30
CA GLU A 306 9.52 47.73 -11.25
C GLU A 306 8.09 48.05 -11.72
N GLY A 307 7.52 47.27 -12.64
CA GLY A 307 6.13 47.43 -13.09
C GLY A 307 5.05 46.86 -12.16
N LYS A 308 5.41 46.08 -11.13
CA LYS A 308 4.46 45.38 -10.25
C LYS A 308 4.27 46.05 -8.88
N GLU A 309 5.10 47.03 -8.52
CA GLU A 309 5.03 47.79 -7.25
C GLU A 309 4.35 49.18 -7.35
N GLY A 310 3.52 49.41 -8.37
CA GLY A 310 2.84 50.70 -8.53
C GLY A 310 1.32 50.67 -8.34
N SER A 311 0.81 50.96 -7.13
CA SER A 311 -0.46 51.70 -6.83
C SER A 311 -0.98 51.50 -5.39
N PRO A 312 -1.93 52.31 -4.84
CA PRO A 312 -2.20 53.74 -5.03
C PRO A 312 -2.62 54.44 -3.69
N VAL A 313 -1.80 55.29 -3.06
CA VAL A 313 -2.31 56.20 -1.99
C VAL A 313 -1.58 57.53 -2.05
N LYS A 314 -2.14 58.49 -2.80
CA LYS A 314 -1.86 59.92 -2.64
C LYS A 314 -2.99 60.74 -3.26
N LYS A 315 -4.08 60.92 -2.50
CA LYS A 315 -5.03 62.03 -2.71
C LYS A 315 -5.80 62.29 -1.42
N GLN A 316 -5.29 63.26 -0.64
CA GLN A 316 -6.04 64.37 -0.03
C GLN A 316 -5.26 64.88 1.18
N ARG A 317 -4.68 66.07 1.06
CA ARG A 317 -4.57 67.04 2.15
C ARG A 317 -4.30 68.43 1.58
N LYS A 318 -5.26 69.32 1.79
CA LYS A 318 -5.16 70.78 1.62
C LYS A 318 -5.99 71.44 2.73
N SER A 319 -5.70 72.72 3.00
CA SER A 319 -6.07 73.61 4.13
C SER A 319 -5.15 73.46 5.35
N ILE A 320 -4.28 74.42 5.75
CA ILE A 320 -4.32 75.89 6.02
C ILE A 320 -4.85 76.22 7.43
N GLY A 321 -3.99 76.83 8.27
CA GLY A 321 -4.33 77.69 9.43
C GLY A 321 -3.74 77.27 10.81
N GLY A 322 -2.77 78.02 11.37
CA GLY A 322 -2.16 77.81 12.71
C GLY A 322 -2.81 78.64 13.84
N PRO A 323 -2.17 78.91 15.01
CA PRO A 323 -0.89 78.41 15.54
C PRO A 323 -0.96 77.95 17.03
N GLY A 324 0.15 77.47 17.59
CA GLY A 324 0.45 77.67 19.02
C GLY A 324 0.77 76.44 19.88
N GLU A 325 -0.22 75.86 20.55
CA GLU A 325 0.04 75.00 21.72
C GLU A 325 -0.42 73.54 21.61
N ARG A 326 -1.28 73.19 20.64
CA ARG A 326 -1.73 71.80 20.44
C ARG A 326 -0.70 70.90 19.73
N ALA A 327 0.32 71.48 19.11
CA ALA A 327 1.35 70.73 18.39
C ALA A 327 2.25 69.91 19.31
N LYS A 328 2.57 70.42 20.52
CA LYS A 328 3.39 69.69 21.49
C LYS A 328 2.65 68.51 22.12
N THR A 329 1.34 68.65 22.39
CA THR A 329 0.52 67.54 22.90
C THR A 329 0.24 66.47 21.84
N ILE A 330 0.04 66.84 20.57
CA ILE A 330 -0.16 65.87 19.48
C ILE A 330 1.15 65.15 19.15
N ALA A 331 2.29 65.85 19.20
CA ALA A 331 3.61 65.25 19.04
C ALA A 331 3.97 64.32 20.21
N ALA A 332 3.71 64.71 21.46
CA ALA A 332 3.96 63.87 22.63
C ALA A 332 3.07 62.60 22.65
N VAL A 333 1.80 62.71 22.25
CA VAL A 333 0.90 61.55 22.13
C VAL A 333 1.30 60.64 20.95
N ALA A 334 1.83 61.20 19.86
CA ALA A 334 2.36 60.41 18.75
C ALA A 334 3.66 59.68 19.13
N GLU A 335 4.57 60.35 19.83
CA GLU A 335 5.83 59.79 20.31
C GLU A 335 5.60 58.72 21.40
N GLN A 336 4.61 58.92 22.28
CA GLN A 336 4.21 57.93 23.27
C GLN A 336 3.56 56.70 22.63
N ARG A 337 2.73 56.87 21.59
CA ARG A 337 2.17 55.75 20.80
C ARG A 337 3.24 55.01 20.00
N GLU A 338 4.26 55.71 19.51
CA GLU A 338 5.38 55.10 18.78
C GLU A 338 6.28 54.28 19.72
N ARG A 339 6.56 54.78 20.93
CA ARG A 339 7.26 54.03 21.98
C ARG A 339 6.45 52.82 22.46
N GLU A 340 5.15 52.97 22.69
CA GLU A 340 4.27 51.85 23.04
C GLU A 340 4.14 50.82 21.91
N ALA A 341 4.17 51.26 20.65
CA ALA A 341 4.17 50.35 19.48
C ALA A 341 5.49 49.59 19.36
N LEU A 342 6.64 50.26 19.56
CA LEU A 342 7.95 49.62 19.56
C LEU A 342 8.10 48.64 20.73
N GLU A 343 7.61 48.99 21.93
CA GLU A 343 7.64 48.10 23.10
C GLU A 343 6.72 46.88 22.90
N LYS A 344 5.57 47.04 22.24
CA LYS A 344 4.69 45.92 21.85
C LYS A 344 5.33 45.03 20.79
N ILE A 345 6.05 45.60 19.83
CA ILE A 345 6.80 44.83 18.82
C ILE A 345 7.93 44.04 19.49
N GLU A 346 8.67 44.65 20.43
CA GLU A 346 9.75 43.98 21.17
C GLU A 346 9.22 42.86 22.07
N LYS A 347 8.09 43.09 22.78
CA LYS A 347 7.43 42.05 23.59
C LYS A 347 6.89 40.91 22.73
N GLN A 348 6.30 41.20 21.56
CA GLN A 348 5.87 40.16 20.63
C GLN A 348 7.05 39.35 20.05
N GLN A 349 8.20 39.98 19.81
CA GLN A 349 9.41 39.28 19.38
C GLN A 349 9.95 38.36 20.49
N LYS A 350 10.00 38.81 21.74
CA LYS A 350 10.42 37.99 22.89
C LYS A 350 9.48 36.79 23.13
N VAL A 351 8.16 36.99 23.08
CA VAL A 351 7.19 35.88 23.21
C VAL A 351 7.32 34.89 22.04
N LYS A 352 7.58 35.38 20.82
CA LYS A 352 7.80 34.50 19.66
C LYS A 352 9.11 33.72 19.79
N GLU A 353 10.17 34.34 20.30
CA GLU A 353 11.45 33.67 20.55
C GLU A 353 11.33 32.63 21.69
N ASP A 354 10.63 32.96 22.78
CA ASP A 354 10.42 32.05 23.92
C ASP A 354 9.49 30.88 23.54
N THR A 355 8.43 31.13 22.78
CA THR A 355 7.56 30.06 22.25
C THR A 355 8.31 29.18 21.24
N GLU A 356 9.22 29.75 20.43
CA GLU A 356 10.08 29.00 19.53
C GLU A 356 11.15 28.20 20.29
N ARG A 357 11.71 28.73 21.37
CA ARG A 357 12.62 28.03 22.29
C ARG A 357 11.92 26.89 23.03
N LEU A 358 10.73 27.11 23.58
CA LEU A 358 9.89 26.08 24.21
C LEU A 358 9.44 25.02 23.19
N ALA A 359 9.13 25.42 21.95
CA ALA A 359 8.83 24.49 20.87
C ALA A 359 10.07 23.70 20.42
N ALA A 360 11.25 24.30 20.43
CA ALA A 360 12.53 23.66 20.14
C ALA A 360 12.93 22.69 21.27
N GLU A 361 12.74 23.05 22.53
CA GLU A 361 12.92 22.15 23.67
C GLU A 361 11.93 20.99 23.67
N LYS A 362 10.64 21.26 23.38
CA LYS A 362 9.63 20.20 23.20
C LYS A 362 9.93 19.31 21.99
N LYS A 363 10.62 19.82 20.95
CA LYS A 363 11.14 19.01 19.84
C LYS A 363 12.37 18.18 20.26
N LYS A 364 13.24 18.71 21.13
CA LYS A 364 14.41 18.00 21.70
C LYS A 364 14.04 16.92 22.72
N LYS A 365 12.90 17.04 23.41
CA LYS A 365 12.43 16.08 24.42
C LYS A 365 11.57 14.92 23.89
N LYS A 366 11.34 14.81 22.57
CA LYS A 366 10.66 13.63 22.02
C LYS A 366 11.64 12.45 22.03
N PRO A 367 11.37 11.35 22.75
CA PRO A 367 12.20 10.16 22.67
C PRO A 367 12.25 9.71 21.22
N MET A 368 13.46 9.68 20.65
CA MET A 368 13.68 9.34 19.26
C MET A 368 13.33 7.87 19.05
N ARG A 369 12.20 7.62 18.39
CA ARG A 369 11.73 6.26 18.11
C ARG A 369 11.94 5.95 16.64
N TYR A 370 13.09 5.36 16.36
CA TYR A 370 13.44 4.90 15.04
C TYR A 370 12.65 3.65 14.65
N PRO A 371 12.36 3.46 13.36
CA PRO A 371 12.04 2.16 12.81
C PRO A 371 13.30 1.26 12.93
N THR A 372 13.42 0.52 14.02
CA THR A 372 14.45 -0.53 14.15
C THR A 372 13.83 -1.83 13.63
N GLU A 373 14.57 -2.56 12.79
CA GLU A 373 14.14 -3.88 12.32
C GLU A 373 13.90 -4.79 13.53
N ASP A 374 12.78 -5.52 13.53
CA ASP A 374 12.31 -6.22 14.73
C ASP A 374 13.31 -7.26 15.27
N LEU A 375 14.15 -7.83 14.39
CA LEU A 375 15.21 -8.77 14.75
C LEU A 375 16.41 -8.10 15.43
N ASP A 376 16.61 -6.80 15.26
CA ASP A 376 17.74 -6.07 15.85
C ASP A 376 17.41 -5.56 17.27
N ILE A 377 16.17 -5.77 17.73
CA ILE A 377 15.69 -5.26 19.01
C ILE A 377 15.81 -6.35 20.07
N TRP A 378 16.58 -6.06 21.12
CA TRP A 378 16.71 -6.91 22.30
C TRP A 378 15.96 -6.30 23.48
N LEU A 379 15.33 -7.14 24.30
CA LEU A 379 14.71 -6.71 25.55
C LEU A 379 15.80 -6.27 26.53
N SER A 380 15.75 -5.01 26.99
CA SER A 380 16.70 -4.51 27.99
C SER A 380 16.41 -5.08 29.37
N ASP A 381 17.42 -5.21 30.24
CA ASP A 381 17.23 -5.77 31.60
C ASP A 381 16.23 -4.98 32.45
N LYS A 382 16.09 -3.67 32.21
CA LYS A 382 15.05 -2.84 32.83
C LYS A 382 13.65 -3.26 32.38
N GLU A 383 13.48 -3.63 31.11
CA GLU A 383 12.20 -4.04 30.52
C GLU A 383 11.79 -5.43 30.99
N LYS A 384 12.77 -6.33 31.14
CA LYS A 384 12.58 -7.64 31.77
C LYS A 384 12.09 -7.49 33.22
N LYS A 385 12.63 -6.52 33.96
CA LYS A 385 12.21 -6.20 35.35
C LYS A 385 10.85 -5.51 35.46
N THR A 386 10.43 -4.74 34.44
CA THR A 386 9.11 -4.07 34.42
C THR A 386 7.95 -4.98 33.98
N GLY A 387 8.17 -6.29 33.84
CA GLY A 387 7.12 -7.26 33.54
C GLY A 387 6.82 -7.46 32.05
N ALA A 388 7.75 -7.14 31.15
CA ALA A 388 7.62 -7.52 29.75
C ALA A 388 7.58 -9.06 29.62
N LYS A 389 6.60 -9.60 28.87
CA LYS A 389 6.51 -11.05 28.64
C LYS A 389 7.70 -11.51 27.79
N LEU A 390 8.53 -12.36 28.37
CA LEU A 390 9.73 -12.91 27.74
C LEU A 390 9.39 -14.01 26.74
N VAL A 391 8.40 -14.84 27.07
CA VAL A 391 7.99 -16.00 26.27
C VAL A 391 6.63 -15.73 25.65
N LYS A 392 6.52 -16.02 24.35
CA LYS A 392 5.27 -15.98 23.58
C LYS A 392 4.29 -17.02 24.13
N PRO A 393 2.99 -16.70 24.28
CA PRO A 393 2.00 -17.71 24.61
C PRO A 393 1.93 -18.76 23.48
N VAL A 394 1.95 -20.03 23.86
CA VAL A 394 1.98 -21.15 22.91
C VAL A 394 0.62 -21.24 22.19
N PRO A 395 0.56 -21.03 20.87
CA PRO A 395 -0.68 -21.20 20.13
C PRO A 395 -1.04 -22.69 20.04
N SER A 396 -2.33 -23.01 20.14
CA SER A 396 -2.81 -24.39 20.13
C SER A 396 -2.80 -24.97 18.72
N ARG A 397 -2.22 -26.18 18.56
CA ARG A 397 -2.31 -26.97 17.33
C ARG A 397 -3.49 -27.95 17.37
N VAL A 398 -3.84 -28.45 18.56
CA VAL A 398 -4.93 -29.41 18.77
C VAL A 398 -6.29 -28.77 18.55
N ALA A 399 -6.42 -27.47 18.78
CA ALA A 399 -7.67 -26.75 18.53
C ALA A 399 -7.87 -26.41 17.03
N LEU A 400 -7.04 -26.92 16.11
CA LEU A 400 -7.27 -26.78 14.68
C LEU A 400 -8.16 -27.92 14.16
N PRO A 401 -9.20 -27.62 13.38
CA PRO A 401 -9.99 -28.63 12.68
C PRO A 401 -9.07 -29.48 11.79
N PHE A 402 -9.09 -30.79 11.94
CA PHE A 402 -8.27 -31.71 11.12
C PHE A 402 -6.77 -31.36 11.14
N GLY A 403 -6.26 -30.91 12.29
CA GLY A 403 -4.90 -30.38 12.47
C GLY A 403 -3.76 -31.41 12.42
N ASP A 404 -4.06 -32.71 12.35
CA ASP A 404 -3.07 -33.79 12.28
C ASP A 404 -2.21 -33.70 11.00
N ASP A 405 -2.85 -33.31 9.88
CA ASP A 405 -2.21 -33.14 8.59
C ASP A 405 -2.31 -31.67 8.13
N GLN A 406 -1.16 -31.01 7.98
CA GLN A 406 -1.09 -29.59 7.59
C GLN A 406 -1.82 -29.28 6.27
N ASN A 407 -1.79 -30.23 5.32
CA ASN A 407 -2.47 -30.10 4.04
C ASN A 407 -4.00 -30.16 4.18
N ASN A 408 -4.51 -30.94 5.13
CA ASN A 408 -5.95 -31.11 5.33
C ASN A 408 -6.56 -29.87 5.97
N PHE A 409 -5.96 -29.31 7.03
CA PHE A 409 -6.43 -28.05 7.60
C PHE A 409 -6.36 -26.89 6.58
N GLY A 410 -5.28 -26.81 5.80
CA GLY A 410 -5.13 -25.79 4.75
C GLY A 410 -6.26 -25.86 3.72
N ALA A 411 -6.60 -27.07 3.25
CA ALA A 411 -7.70 -27.29 2.33
C ALA A 411 -9.08 -27.00 2.98
N PHE A 412 -9.29 -27.44 4.22
CA PHE A 412 -10.50 -27.16 5.00
C PHE A 412 -10.75 -25.66 5.14
N LEU A 413 -9.73 -24.92 5.57
CA LEU A 413 -9.80 -23.46 5.74
C LEU A 413 -10.06 -22.75 4.41
N MET A 414 -9.43 -23.21 3.33
CA MET A 414 -9.67 -22.68 1.98
C MET A 414 -11.13 -22.89 1.56
N VAL A 415 -11.68 -24.09 1.73
CA VAL A 415 -13.08 -24.41 1.38
C VAL A 415 -14.04 -23.56 2.20
N TRP A 416 -13.88 -23.56 3.53
CA TRP A 416 -14.74 -22.77 4.42
C TRP A 416 -14.71 -21.29 4.05
N ASN A 417 -13.51 -20.74 3.86
CA ASN A 417 -13.34 -19.34 3.49
C ASN A 417 -13.96 -19.05 2.11
N PHE A 418 -13.80 -19.93 1.12
CA PHE A 418 -14.44 -19.75 -0.19
C PHE A 418 -15.97 -19.69 -0.08
N LEU A 419 -16.58 -20.65 0.63
CA LEU A 419 -18.04 -20.73 0.79
C LEU A 419 -18.62 -19.51 1.53
N VAL A 420 -17.95 -19.06 2.59
CA VAL A 420 -18.38 -17.88 3.36
C VAL A 420 -18.14 -16.59 2.58
N VAL A 421 -17.04 -16.49 1.85
CA VAL A 421 -16.73 -15.30 1.05
C VAL A 421 -17.71 -15.14 -0.10
N PHE A 422 -17.87 -16.19 -0.90
CA PHE A 422 -18.72 -16.22 -2.09
C PHE A 422 -20.16 -16.67 -1.81
N GLY A 423 -20.61 -16.60 -0.55
CA GLY A 423 -21.97 -16.98 -0.18
C GLY A 423 -23.06 -16.20 -0.92
N GLN A 424 -22.83 -14.94 -1.29
CA GLN A 424 -23.79 -14.16 -2.09
C GLN A 424 -23.95 -14.73 -3.51
N PRO A 425 -22.91 -14.85 -4.36
CA PRO A 425 -23.05 -15.44 -5.69
C PRO A 425 -23.44 -16.92 -5.68
N LEU A 426 -23.14 -17.65 -4.59
CA LEU A 426 -23.54 -19.05 -4.40
C LEU A 426 -24.94 -19.22 -3.80
N HIS A 427 -25.62 -18.13 -3.41
CA HIS A 427 -26.93 -18.18 -2.73
C HIS A 427 -26.91 -19.01 -1.43
N LEU A 428 -25.80 -18.93 -0.70
CA LEU A 428 -25.54 -19.66 0.52
C LEU A 428 -25.59 -18.73 1.74
N SER A 429 -26.34 -19.15 2.75
CA SER A 429 -26.39 -18.45 4.04
C SER A 429 -25.07 -18.63 4.79
N THR A 430 -24.71 -17.66 5.63
CA THR A 430 -23.47 -17.74 6.41
C THR A 430 -23.59 -18.82 7.48
N PHE A 431 -22.49 -19.50 7.75
CA PHE A 431 -22.32 -20.45 8.85
C PHE A 431 -20.92 -20.29 9.44
N THR A 432 -20.75 -20.74 10.67
CA THR A 432 -19.51 -20.69 11.43
C THR A 432 -18.55 -21.81 11.01
N MET A 433 -17.27 -21.65 11.35
CA MET A 433 -16.27 -22.69 11.10
C MET A 433 -16.53 -23.94 11.93
N ASP A 434 -17.04 -23.77 13.16
CA ASP A 434 -17.42 -24.89 14.04
C ASP A 434 -18.57 -25.70 13.41
N GLU A 435 -19.62 -25.06 12.89
CA GLU A 435 -20.72 -25.77 12.21
C GLU A 435 -20.23 -26.56 10.99
N PHE A 436 -19.27 -26.01 10.24
CA PHE A 436 -18.69 -26.69 9.08
C PHE A 436 -17.79 -27.87 9.49
N GLU A 437 -17.02 -27.73 10.56
CA GLU A 437 -16.22 -28.81 11.15
C GLU A 437 -17.10 -30.01 11.54
N HIS A 438 -18.17 -29.78 12.31
CA HIS A 438 -19.09 -30.85 12.71
C HIS A 438 -19.82 -31.46 11.50
N ALA A 439 -20.19 -30.66 10.49
CA ALA A 439 -20.78 -31.18 9.26
C ALA A 439 -19.80 -32.07 8.47
N MET A 440 -18.50 -31.79 8.51
CA MET A 440 -17.45 -32.64 7.91
C MET A 440 -17.17 -33.91 8.72
N GLU A 441 -17.55 -33.99 9.99
CA GLU A 441 -17.42 -35.20 10.81
C GLU A 441 -18.69 -36.05 10.83
N HIS A 442 -19.82 -35.50 10.41
CA HIS A 442 -21.10 -36.20 10.41
C HIS A 442 -21.08 -37.49 9.56
N THR A 443 -21.46 -38.61 10.16
CA THR A 443 -21.42 -39.96 9.54
C THR A 443 -22.79 -40.65 9.41
N ALA A 444 -23.85 -40.06 9.95
CA ALA A 444 -25.18 -40.70 10.01
C ALA A 444 -25.96 -40.52 8.70
N ALA A 445 -26.05 -41.57 7.89
CA ALA A 445 -26.74 -41.52 6.59
C ALA A 445 -28.29 -41.45 6.71
N ASP A 446 -28.85 -41.88 7.83
CA ASP A 446 -30.29 -41.87 8.13
C ASP A 446 -30.84 -40.48 8.45
N ALA A 447 -29.97 -39.54 8.84
CA ALA A 447 -30.31 -38.16 9.15
C ALA A 447 -29.45 -37.19 8.33
N PRO A 448 -29.77 -36.97 7.03
CA PRO A 448 -28.90 -36.25 6.12
C PRO A 448 -28.67 -34.79 6.55
N CYS A 449 -27.42 -34.35 6.45
CA CYS A 449 -27.02 -33.01 6.83
C CYS A 449 -27.39 -31.98 5.75
N GLN A 450 -28.36 -31.11 6.05
CA GLN A 450 -28.84 -30.08 5.13
C GLN A 450 -27.73 -29.10 4.70
N LEU A 451 -26.79 -28.78 5.59
CA LEU A 451 -25.65 -27.90 5.28
C LEU A 451 -24.80 -28.49 4.15
N LEU A 452 -24.49 -29.79 4.19
CA LEU A 452 -23.71 -30.46 3.13
C LEU A 452 -24.47 -30.50 1.81
N ALA A 453 -25.76 -30.83 1.86
CA ALA A 453 -26.61 -30.90 0.68
C ALA A 453 -26.68 -29.54 -0.03
N GLU A 454 -26.84 -28.45 0.71
CA GLU A 454 -26.86 -27.08 0.16
C GLU A 454 -25.48 -26.66 -0.39
N ILE A 455 -24.38 -26.94 0.31
CA ILE A 455 -23.03 -26.63 -0.16
C ILE A 455 -22.76 -27.33 -1.50
N HIS A 456 -22.98 -28.64 -1.59
CA HIS A 456 -22.70 -29.37 -2.82
C HIS A 456 -23.64 -28.96 -3.94
N SER A 457 -24.94 -28.81 -3.65
CA SER A 457 -25.92 -28.41 -4.67
C SER A 457 -25.57 -27.05 -5.28
N THR A 458 -25.23 -26.06 -4.46
CA THR A 458 -24.88 -24.72 -4.95
C THR A 458 -23.59 -24.72 -5.77
N LEU A 459 -22.58 -25.48 -5.37
CA LEU A 459 -21.35 -25.68 -6.16
C LEU A 459 -21.65 -26.40 -7.49
N ILE A 460 -22.42 -27.48 -7.47
CA ILE A 460 -22.83 -28.22 -8.68
C ILE A 460 -23.57 -27.29 -9.64
N TYR A 461 -24.53 -26.49 -9.16
CA TYR A 461 -25.24 -25.52 -10.00
C TYR A 461 -24.29 -24.49 -10.62
N ASN A 462 -23.32 -24.00 -9.87
CA ASN A 462 -22.32 -23.07 -10.37
C ASN A 462 -21.45 -23.71 -11.47
N LEU A 463 -21.04 -24.97 -11.28
CA LEU A 463 -20.19 -25.72 -12.20
C LEU A 463 -20.88 -26.08 -13.53
N ARG A 464 -22.22 -26.10 -13.60
CA ARG A 464 -22.95 -26.21 -14.88
C ARG A 464 -22.58 -25.13 -15.89
N SER A 465 -22.09 -23.98 -15.41
CA SER A 465 -21.65 -22.86 -16.27
C SER A 465 -20.19 -22.93 -16.70
N VAL A 466 -19.41 -23.85 -16.12
CA VAL A 466 -17.98 -24.05 -16.40
C VAL A 466 -17.86 -25.07 -17.53
N SER A 467 -16.93 -24.85 -18.46
CA SER A 467 -16.69 -25.79 -19.55
C SER A 467 -16.13 -27.12 -19.04
N PHE A 468 -16.61 -28.24 -19.58
CA PHE A 468 -16.15 -29.58 -19.23
C PHE A 468 -16.11 -30.50 -20.44
N THR A 469 -15.39 -31.61 -20.28
CA THR A 469 -15.32 -32.70 -21.25
C THR A 469 -16.01 -33.91 -20.64
N ARG A 470 -17.03 -34.45 -21.32
CA ARG A 470 -17.76 -35.61 -20.78
C ARG A 470 -16.82 -36.78 -20.49
N HIS A 471 -17.01 -37.41 -19.34
CA HIS A 471 -16.25 -38.57 -18.90
C HIS A 471 -14.73 -38.34 -18.76
N SER A 472 -14.29 -37.11 -18.50
CA SER A 472 -12.87 -36.78 -18.30
C SER A 472 -12.18 -37.66 -17.26
N ALA A 473 -12.86 -37.96 -16.14
CA ALA A 473 -12.35 -38.84 -15.10
C ALA A 473 -12.11 -40.26 -15.61
N VAL A 474 -13.06 -40.81 -16.37
CA VAL A 474 -12.98 -42.16 -16.93
C VAL A 474 -11.84 -42.25 -17.94
N LEU A 475 -11.72 -41.26 -18.84
CA LEU A 475 -10.63 -41.18 -19.81
C LEU A 475 -9.26 -41.09 -19.12
N SER A 476 -9.16 -40.28 -18.06
CA SER A 476 -7.92 -40.12 -17.28
C SER A 476 -7.53 -41.42 -16.56
N LEU A 477 -8.51 -42.15 -16.02
CA LEU A 477 -8.30 -43.45 -15.37
C LEU A 477 -7.88 -44.52 -16.39
N LEU A 478 -8.53 -44.59 -17.56
CA LEU A 478 -8.19 -45.52 -18.64
C LEU A 478 -6.77 -45.28 -19.17
N HIS A 479 -6.40 -44.03 -19.43
CA HIS A 479 -5.04 -43.68 -19.86
C HIS A 479 -3.98 -44.16 -18.85
N THR A 480 -4.30 -44.06 -17.56
CA THR A 480 -3.38 -44.50 -16.50
C THR A 480 -3.28 -46.01 -16.42
N GLU A 481 -4.38 -46.75 -16.65
CA GLU A 481 -4.38 -48.21 -16.75
C GLU A 481 -3.44 -48.69 -17.87
N GLU A 482 -3.51 -48.05 -19.04
CA GLU A 482 -2.72 -48.40 -20.22
C GLU A 482 -1.21 -48.13 -20.02
N HIS A 483 -0.85 -47.07 -19.29
CA HIS A 483 0.54 -46.63 -19.14
C HIS A 483 1.23 -47.16 -17.87
N SER A 484 0.49 -47.48 -16.80
CA SER A 484 1.08 -47.78 -15.47
C SER A 484 1.11 -49.25 -15.07
N GLY A 485 0.56 -50.18 -15.86
CA GLY A 485 0.48 -51.60 -15.47
C GLY A 485 -0.36 -51.83 -14.20
N ALA A 486 -0.35 -53.05 -13.67
CA ALA A 486 -1.23 -53.51 -12.58
C ALA A 486 -1.08 -52.67 -11.29
N GLN A 487 -1.91 -51.65 -11.13
CA GLN A 487 -1.99 -50.88 -9.89
C GLN A 487 -2.66 -51.70 -8.78
N GLU A 488 -2.20 -51.52 -7.54
CA GLU A 488 -2.81 -52.18 -6.38
C GLU A 488 -4.32 -51.89 -6.30
N PRO A 489 -5.16 -52.89 -5.98
CA PRO A 489 -6.59 -52.71 -5.82
C PRO A 489 -6.88 -51.87 -4.58
N VAL A 490 -7.63 -50.78 -4.74
CA VAL A 490 -8.10 -49.95 -3.61
C VAL A 490 -9.35 -50.62 -3.05
N LEU A 491 -9.36 -50.96 -1.75
CA LEU A 491 -10.45 -51.76 -1.12
C LEU A 491 -10.74 -53.10 -1.81
N GLY A 492 -9.75 -53.70 -2.47
CA GLY A 492 -9.94 -54.94 -3.23
C GLY A 492 -10.68 -54.75 -4.57
N VAL A 493 -10.94 -53.51 -4.99
CA VAL A 493 -11.64 -53.18 -6.25
C VAL A 493 -10.63 -52.89 -7.36
N SER A 494 -10.79 -53.60 -8.48
CA SER A 494 -10.02 -53.35 -9.70
C SER A 494 -10.52 -52.10 -10.43
N LEU A 495 -9.64 -51.48 -11.23
CA LEU A 495 -10.00 -50.28 -11.98
C LEU A 495 -11.15 -50.52 -12.98
N LYS A 496 -11.18 -51.69 -13.60
CA LYS A 496 -12.26 -52.11 -14.51
C LYS A 496 -13.61 -52.22 -13.80
N GLN A 497 -13.64 -52.77 -12.59
CA GLN A 497 -14.86 -52.84 -11.77
C GLN A 497 -15.37 -51.45 -11.39
N LEU A 498 -14.46 -50.54 -11.04
CA LEU A 498 -14.80 -49.15 -10.74
C LEU A 498 -15.40 -48.44 -11.96
N ILE A 499 -14.77 -48.55 -13.13
CA ILE A 499 -15.26 -47.93 -14.37
C ILE A 499 -16.64 -48.47 -14.74
N ALA A 500 -16.87 -49.79 -14.57
CA ALA A 500 -18.18 -50.40 -14.80
C ALA A 500 -19.25 -49.83 -13.84
N ALA A 501 -18.95 -49.73 -12.53
CA ALA A 501 -19.89 -49.17 -11.54
C ALA A 501 -20.21 -47.69 -11.82
N MET A 502 -19.24 -46.93 -12.35
CA MET A 502 -19.43 -45.53 -12.71
C MET A 502 -20.31 -45.32 -13.96
N ALA A 503 -20.54 -46.35 -14.79
CA ALA A 503 -21.24 -46.20 -16.05
C ALA A 503 -22.68 -45.68 -15.87
N ASP A 504 -23.38 -46.18 -14.85
CA ASP A 504 -24.82 -45.96 -14.69
C ASP A 504 -25.19 -44.76 -13.79
N VAL A 505 -24.22 -44.19 -13.06
CA VAL A 505 -24.48 -43.16 -12.03
C VAL A 505 -24.00 -41.77 -12.47
N GLY A 506 -24.79 -40.74 -12.15
CA GLY A 506 -24.43 -39.33 -12.40
C GLY A 506 -24.49 -38.91 -13.87
N ASN A 507 -25.20 -39.65 -14.72
CA ASN A 507 -25.39 -39.30 -16.12
C ASN A 507 -26.38 -38.12 -16.26
N ASN A 508 -26.06 -37.15 -17.13
CA ASN A 508 -26.85 -35.92 -17.35
C ASN A 508 -27.11 -35.10 -16.08
N TRP A 509 -26.16 -35.10 -15.13
CA TRP A 509 -26.25 -34.36 -13.86
C TRP A 509 -26.55 -32.86 -14.05
N GLU A 510 -26.18 -32.28 -15.19
CA GLU A 510 -26.43 -30.87 -15.53
C GLU A 510 -27.93 -30.54 -15.66
N ARG A 511 -28.78 -31.56 -15.88
CA ARG A 511 -30.24 -31.43 -16.02
C ARG A 511 -31.01 -31.80 -14.77
N VAL A 512 -30.37 -32.45 -13.79
CA VAL A 512 -31.04 -32.91 -12.56
C VAL A 512 -31.48 -31.70 -11.73
N PRO A 513 -32.79 -31.53 -11.43
CA PRO A 513 -33.27 -30.42 -10.62
C PRO A 513 -33.06 -30.72 -9.12
N LEU A 514 -32.05 -30.09 -8.50
CA LEU A 514 -31.80 -30.19 -7.07
C LEU A 514 -32.61 -29.11 -6.33
N ARG A 515 -33.93 -29.31 -6.19
CA ARG A 515 -34.83 -28.30 -5.61
C ARG A 515 -34.61 -28.16 -4.11
N HIS A 516 -34.64 -26.92 -3.60
CA HIS A 516 -34.53 -26.66 -2.16
C HIS A 516 -35.73 -27.21 -1.37
N ALA A 517 -36.94 -27.15 -1.95
CA ALA A 517 -38.16 -27.69 -1.34
C ALA A 517 -38.08 -29.20 -1.07
N ASP A 518 -37.36 -29.94 -1.90
CA ASP A 518 -37.15 -31.38 -1.78
C ASP A 518 -35.87 -31.72 -1.02
N LEU A 519 -35.35 -30.78 -0.20
CA LEU A 519 -34.11 -30.95 0.57
C LEU A 519 -32.91 -31.36 -0.29
N ARG A 520 -32.89 -30.95 -1.56
CA ARG A 520 -31.83 -31.26 -2.55
C ARG A 520 -31.62 -32.77 -2.78
N VAL A 521 -32.63 -33.61 -2.61
CA VAL A 521 -32.53 -35.05 -2.85
C VAL A 521 -31.85 -35.37 -4.20
N GLY A 522 -30.90 -36.31 -4.17
CA GLY A 522 -30.15 -36.75 -5.37
C GLY A 522 -28.92 -35.91 -5.71
N TRP A 523 -28.49 -35.01 -4.83
CA TRP A 523 -27.27 -34.23 -5.02
C TRP A 523 -26.00 -35.10 -5.03
N GLU A 524 -26.03 -36.27 -4.37
CA GLU A 524 -24.92 -37.21 -4.29
C GLU A 524 -24.63 -37.85 -5.65
N ASP A 525 -25.67 -38.25 -6.39
CA ASP A 525 -25.53 -38.77 -7.75
C ASP A 525 -25.07 -37.66 -8.71
N ALA A 526 -25.60 -36.44 -8.53
CA ALA A 526 -25.17 -35.29 -9.32
C ALA A 526 -23.70 -34.90 -9.04
N LEU A 527 -23.23 -35.07 -7.80
CA LEU A 527 -21.83 -34.88 -7.42
C LEU A 527 -20.93 -35.86 -8.18
N VAL A 528 -21.31 -37.15 -8.22
CA VAL A 528 -20.58 -38.16 -8.98
C VAL A 528 -20.52 -37.80 -10.47
N GLY A 529 -21.62 -37.33 -11.05
CA GLY A 529 -21.65 -36.83 -12.42
C GLY A 529 -20.71 -35.65 -12.65
N CYS A 530 -20.72 -34.68 -11.73
CA CYS A 530 -19.82 -33.53 -11.77
C CYS A 530 -18.34 -33.95 -11.70
N LEU A 531 -17.99 -34.89 -10.81
CA LEU A 531 -16.64 -35.44 -10.73
C LEU A 531 -16.25 -36.19 -12.01
N LYS A 532 -17.18 -36.97 -12.60
CA LYS A 532 -16.95 -37.69 -13.86
C LYS A 532 -16.53 -36.77 -15.02
N ASP A 533 -17.12 -35.59 -15.09
CA ASP A 533 -16.93 -34.65 -16.21
C ASP A 533 -15.82 -33.61 -15.99
N HIS A 534 -15.56 -33.20 -14.74
CA HIS A 534 -14.56 -32.16 -14.45
C HIS A 534 -13.23 -32.68 -13.92
N ALA A 535 -13.19 -33.85 -13.27
CA ALA A 535 -11.99 -34.31 -12.58
C ALA A 535 -11.06 -35.15 -13.47
N THR A 536 -9.76 -34.98 -13.28
CA THR A 536 -8.68 -35.82 -13.84
C THR A 536 -7.71 -36.19 -12.73
N LEU A 537 -6.84 -37.18 -12.95
CA LEU A 537 -5.82 -37.53 -11.95
C LEU A 537 -4.80 -36.42 -11.71
N GLU A 538 -4.62 -35.49 -12.67
CA GLU A 538 -3.77 -34.31 -12.51
C GLU A 538 -4.44 -33.25 -11.62
N THR A 539 -5.73 -32.99 -11.84
CA THR A 539 -6.48 -31.95 -11.10
C THR A 539 -7.00 -32.43 -9.75
N PHE A 540 -7.26 -33.73 -9.62
CA PHE A 540 -7.71 -34.38 -8.41
C PHE A 540 -6.97 -35.71 -8.17
N PRO A 541 -5.79 -35.68 -7.53
CA PRO A 541 -4.95 -36.89 -7.37
C PRO A 541 -5.62 -38.03 -6.59
N ARG A 542 -6.54 -37.71 -5.67
CA ARG A 542 -7.26 -38.71 -4.85
C ARG A 542 -8.52 -39.26 -5.55
N LEU A 543 -8.74 -38.93 -6.82
CA LEU A 543 -9.92 -39.31 -7.62
C LEU A 543 -10.25 -40.80 -7.54
N ARG A 544 -9.26 -41.69 -7.77
CA ARG A 544 -9.49 -43.14 -7.75
C ARG A 544 -9.97 -43.63 -6.38
N GLY A 545 -9.31 -43.21 -5.30
CA GLY A 545 -9.66 -43.60 -3.94
C GLY A 545 -11.06 -43.13 -3.56
N VAL A 546 -11.34 -41.85 -3.80
CA VAL A 546 -12.63 -41.22 -3.48
C VAL A 546 -13.78 -41.87 -4.23
N LEU A 547 -13.64 -42.08 -5.55
CA LEU A 547 -14.68 -42.76 -6.32
C LEU A 547 -14.88 -44.20 -5.84
N THR A 548 -13.81 -44.93 -5.52
CA THR A 548 -13.95 -46.30 -4.98
C THR A 548 -14.76 -46.31 -3.69
N HIS A 549 -14.49 -45.40 -2.75
CA HIS A 549 -15.26 -45.29 -1.51
C HIS A 549 -16.71 -44.81 -1.71
N LEU A 550 -17.01 -44.08 -2.79
CA LEU A 550 -18.37 -43.63 -3.11
C LEU A 550 -19.25 -44.73 -3.72
N PHE A 551 -18.65 -45.73 -4.36
CA PHE A 551 -19.37 -46.82 -5.02
C PHE A 551 -19.34 -48.13 -4.25
N PHE A 552 -18.36 -48.33 -3.37
CA PHE A 552 -18.12 -49.60 -2.71
C PHE A 552 -18.00 -49.47 -1.20
N GLY A 553 -18.80 -50.24 -0.46
CA GLY A 553 -18.71 -50.39 0.99
C GLY A 553 -18.04 -51.70 1.40
N GLN A 554 -17.46 -51.73 2.60
CA GLN A 554 -16.97 -52.96 3.23
C GLN A 554 -17.98 -53.42 4.29
N GLU A 555 -18.55 -54.61 4.11
CA GLU A 555 -19.37 -55.23 5.15
C GLU A 555 -18.46 -55.97 6.13
N GLN A 556 -18.43 -55.56 7.40
CA GLN A 556 -17.86 -56.41 8.45
C GLN A 556 -18.83 -57.56 8.67
N ALA A 557 -18.38 -58.79 8.43
CA ALA A 557 -19.17 -59.99 8.68
C ALA A 557 -19.69 -59.96 10.13
N HIS A 558 -20.97 -59.65 10.29
CA HIS A 558 -21.61 -59.62 11.59
C HIS A 558 -21.54 -61.04 12.17
N GLU A 559 -20.89 -61.18 13.33
CA GLU A 559 -20.81 -62.46 14.06
C GLU A 559 -22.21 -63.02 14.32
N GLN A 560 -22.67 -63.92 13.44
CA GLN A 560 -23.71 -64.87 13.80
C GLN A 560 -23.04 -65.95 14.65
N ARG A 561 -23.27 -65.86 15.96
CA ARG A 561 -23.03 -66.96 16.89
C ARG A 561 -23.89 -68.16 16.46
N SER A 562 -23.32 -69.06 15.67
CA SER A 562 -23.71 -70.46 15.63
C SER A 562 -22.45 -71.31 15.77
N SER A 563 -22.48 -72.15 16.80
CA SER A 563 -21.43 -73.03 17.28
C SER A 563 -20.85 -73.97 16.21
N SER A 564 -19.56 -74.28 16.43
CA SER A 564 -18.77 -75.41 15.91
C SER A 564 -18.48 -75.44 14.40
N VAL A 565 -17.22 -75.15 14.02
CA VAL A 565 -16.20 -76.13 13.60
C VAL A 565 -14.93 -75.35 13.24
N SER A 566 -13.78 -75.89 13.64
CA SER A 566 -12.43 -75.41 13.35
C SER A 566 -12.15 -75.35 11.84
N CYS A 567 -12.13 -74.14 11.27
CA CYS A 567 -11.40 -73.78 10.06
C CYS A 567 -11.07 -72.29 10.14
N ARG A 568 -9.80 -71.93 9.95
CA ARG A 568 -9.31 -70.55 9.99
C ARG A 568 -9.78 -69.84 8.71
N PRO A 569 -10.75 -68.90 8.74
CA PRO A 569 -11.04 -68.11 7.55
C PRO A 569 -10.01 -66.97 7.50
N SER A 570 -9.32 -66.82 6.37
CA SER A 570 -8.84 -65.49 5.98
C SER A 570 -10.04 -64.53 6.01
N PRO A 571 -9.95 -63.31 6.56
CA PRO A 571 -11.05 -62.35 6.45
C PRO A 571 -11.18 -61.99 4.97
N SER A 572 -12.03 -62.70 4.24
CA SER A 572 -12.46 -62.32 2.90
C SER A 572 -13.41 -61.14 3.08
N THR A 573 -12.84 -59.94 3.08
CA THR A 573 -13.61 -58.70 3.06
C THR A 573 -14.42 -58.68 1.76
N VAL A 574 -15.74 -58.85 1.87
CA VAL A 574 -16.64 -58.78 0.72
C VAL A 574 -16.94 -57.32 0.45
N THR A 575 -16.49 -56.83 -0.70
CA THR A 575 -16.76 -55.47 -1.16
C THR A 575 -18.06 -55.46 -1.96
N ILE A 576 -19.05 -54.69 -1.50
CA ILE A 576 -20.39 -54.62 -2.11
C ILE A 576 -20.60 -53.24 -2.75
N GLN A 577 -21.18 -53.21 -3.95
CA GLN A 577 -21.55 -51.97 -4.62
C GLN A 577 -22.82 -51.39 -3.98
N LEU A 578 -22.76 -50.13 -3.53
CA LEU A 578 -23.87 -49.40 -2.90
C LEU A 578 -24.08 -48.05 -3.57
N SER A 579 -25.20 -47.39 -3.26
CA SER A 579 -25.51 -46.05 -3.79
C SER A 579 -24.62 -44.97 -3.17
N PRO A 580 -24.20 -43.94 -3.93
CA PRO A 580 -23.41 -42.82 -3.39
C PRO A 580 -24.04 -42.11 -2.19
N GLY A 581 -25.38 -42.00 -2.14
CA GLY A 581 -26.10 -41.38 -1.03
C GLY A 581 -25.87 -42.03 0.33
N GLN A 582 -25.64 -43.35 0.36
CA GLN A 582 -25.35 -44.09 1.59
C GLN A 582 -23.88 -44.01 1.98
N LEU A 583 -23.00 -43.99 0.98
CA LEU A 583 -21.55 -44.06 1.18
C LEU A 583 -20.88 -42.71 1.36
N TYR A 584 -21.51 -41.61 0.92
CA TYR A 584 -20.94 -40.27 1.09
C TYR A 584 -20.67 -39.94 2.57
N TYR A 585 -21.61 -40.25 3.47
CA TYR A 585 -21.45 -40.01 4.90
C TYR A 585 -20.43 -40.95 5.56
N ALA A 586 -20.17 -42.11 4.94
CA ALA A 586 -19.12 -43.04 5.37
C ALA A 586 -17.71 -42.60 4.91
N LEU A 587 -17.61 -41.57 4.04
CA LEU A 587 -16.31 -41.06 3.61
C LEU A 587 -15.53 -40.42 4.77
N PRO A 588 -14.21 -40.66 4.83
CA PRO A 588 -13.32 -39.91 5.71
C PRO A 588 -13.47 -38.40 5.47
N ALA A 589 -13.40 -37.60 6.54
CA ALA A 589 -13.48 -36.13 6.44
C ALA A 589 -12.43 -35.57 5.47
N THR A 590 -11.24 -36.17 5.42
CA THR A 590 -10.16 -35.83 4.48
C THR A 590 -10.60 -35.88 3.02
N ASP A 591 -11.45 -36.84 2.67
CA ASP A 591 -11.89 -37.09 1.31
C ASP A 591 -13.04 -36.15 0.94
N ARG A 592 -13.95 -35.89 1.90
CA ARG A 592 -14.99 -34.86 1.77
C ARG A 592 -14.41 -33.46 1.58
N ILE A 593 -13.39 -33.11 2.36
CA ILE A 593 -12.65 -31.85 2.22
C ILE A 593 -11.97 -31.78 0.85
N ALA A 594 -11.35 -32.87 0.39
CA ALA A 594 -10.67 -32.91 -0.90
C ALA A 594 -11.66 -32.74 -2.08
N ILE A 595 -12.84 -33.36 -2.02
CA ILE A 595 -13.92 -33.14 -2.99
C ILE A 595 -14.31 -31.66 -3.01
N LEU A 596 -14.65 -31.08 -1.86
CA LEU A 596 -15.09 -29.68 -1.79
C LEU A 596 -13.98 -28.71 -2.24
N ALA A 597 -12.73 -28.99 -1.89
CA ALA A 597 -11.57 -28.22 -2.32
C ALA A 597 -11.44 -28.19 -3.85
N PHE A 598 -11.60 -29.36 -4.49
CA PHE A 598 -11.63 -29.47 -5.94
C PHE A 598 -12.79 -28.66 -6.55
N LEU A 599 -14.01 -28.82 -6.04
CA LEU A 599 -15.18 -28.11 -6.55
C LEU A 599 -15.04 -26.59 -6.41
N CYS A 600 -14.51 -26.09 -5.28
CA CYS A 600 -14.26 -24.66 -5.07
C CYS A 600 -13.21 -24.11 -6.05
N ASN A 601 -12.13 -24.87 -6.29
CA ASN A 601 -11.09 -24.49 -7.25
C ASN A 601 -11.61 -24.41 -8.69
N MET A 602 -12.60 -25.24 -9.05
CA MET A 602 -13.26 -25.13 -10.35
C MET A 602 -14.28 -23.98 -10.38
N ALA A 603 -15.04 -23.79 -9.30
CA ALA A 603 -16.07 -22.77 -9.19
C ALA A 603 -15.52 -21.34 -9.29
N ILE A 604 -14.27 -21.09 -8.89
CA ILE A 604 -13.63 -19.77 -9.04
C ILE A 604 -13.64 -19.26 -10.48
N SER A 605 -13.59 -20.16 -11.47
CA SER A 605 -13.61 -19.84 -12.91
C SER A 605 -15.01 -19.54 -13.45
N SER A 606 -16.05 -19.63 -12.62
CA SER A 606 -17.43 -19.40 -13.02
C SER A 606 -17.74 -17.93 -13.29
N LYS A 607 -18.63 -17.69 -14.25
CA LYS A 607 -19.07 -16.33 -14.61
C LYS A 607 -19.70 -15.59 -13.43
N ALA A 608 -20.45 -16.29 -12.58
CA ALA A 608 -21.11 -15.71 -11.42
C ALA A 608 -20.11 -15.17 -10.38
N ILE A 609 -19.04 -15.91 -10.12
CA ILE A 609 -18.01 -15.49 -9.17
C ILE A 609 -17.15 -14.36 -9.75
N HIS A 610 -16.75 -14.46 -11.02
CA HIS A 610 -16.02 -13.38 -11.69
C HIS A 610 -16.81 -12.07 -11.70
N ALA A 611 -18.10 -12.09 -12.07
CA ALA A 611 -18.95 -10.91 -12.04
C ALA A 611 -19.06 -10.29 -10.63
N HIS A 612 -19.11 -11.13 -9.59
CA HIS A 612 -19.12 -10.66 -8.21
C HIS A 612 -17.77 -10.03 -7.79
N MET A 613 -16.64 -10.62 -8.19
CA MET A 613 -15.31 -10.07 -7.93
C MET A 613 -15.12 -8.70 -8.60
N ASP A 614 -15.57 -8.55 -9.84
CA ASP A 614 -15.52 -7.29 -10.57
C ASP A 614 -16.36 -6.20 -9.87
N SER A 615 -17.57 -6.56 -9.44
CA SER A 615 -18.42 -5.64 -8.65
C SER A 615 -17.78 -5.24 -7.31
N CYS A 616 -17.10 -6.18 -6.63
CA CYS A 616 -16.36 -5.87 -5.41
C CYS A 616 -15.22 -4.89 -5.67
N GLU A 617 -14.51 -5.01 -6.80
CA GLU A 617 -13.41 -4.10 -7.16
C GLU A 617 -13.91 -2.69 -7.48
N GLU A 618 -15.04 -2.58 -8.16
CA GLU A 618 -15.71 -1.31 -8.43
C GLU A 618 -16.13 -0.62 -7.12
N GLN A 619 -16.79 -1.35 -6.22
CA GLN A 619 -17.19 -0.84 -4.90
C GLN A 619 -15.99 -0.44 -4.04
N LEU A 620 -14.89 -1.21 -4.05
CA LEU A 620 -13.65 -0.84 -3.36
C LEU A 620 -13.08 0.48 -3.89
N THR A 621 -13.18 0.72 -5.20
CA THR A 621 -12.72 1.97 -5.80
C THR A 621 -13.60 3.15 -5.38
N ALA A 622 -14.92 2.96 -5.27
CA ALA A 622 -15.84 3.94 -4.71
C ALA A 622 -15.53 4.24 -3.22
N LEU A 623 -15.36 3.21 -2.39
CA LEU A 623 -15.02 3.36 -0.97
C LEU A 623 -13.67 4.04 -0.75
N ARG A 624 -12.68 3.86 -1.64
CA ARG A 624 -11.41 4.60 -1.57
C ARG A 624 -11.63 6.10 -1.76
N LYS A 625 -12.48 6.50 -2.70
CA LYS A 625 -12.83 7.91 -2.93
C LYS A 625 -13.60 8.47 -1.74
N GLU A 626 -14.58 7.74 -1.24
CA GLU A 626 -15.34 8.14 -0.06
C GLU A 626 -14.46 8.28 1.19
N LYS A 627 -13.54 7.33 1.41
CA LYS A 627 -12.58 7.38 2.52
C LYS A 627 -11.70 8.64 2.45
N ILE A 628 -11.24 9.01 1.25
CA ILE A 628 -10.43 10.22 1.06
C ILE A 628 -11.26 11.47 1.39
N GLU A 629 -12.52 11.51 0.95
CA GLU A 629 -13.43 12.63 1.18
C GLU A 629 -13.79 12.79 2.67
N VAL A 630 -14.15 11.70 3.34
CA VAL A 630 -14.44 11.70 4.79
C VAL A 630 -13.23 12.15 5.60
N ASN A 631 -12.02 11.68 5.25
CA ASN A 631 -10.80 12.14 5.91
C ASN A 631 -10.49 13.62 5.63
N ARG A 632 -10.82 14.12 4.44
CA ARG A 632 -10.70 15.54 4.10
C ARG A 632 -11.62 16.40 4.95
N MET A 633 -12.90 16.05 5.03
CA MET A 633 -13.88 16.74 5.87
C MET A 633 -13.51 16.67 7.36
N LYS A 634 -13.08 15.49 7.84
CA LYS A 634 -12.61 15.33 9.22
C LYS A 634 -11.45 16.27 9.53
N LYS A 635 -10.48 16.37 8.62
CA LYS A 635 -9.34 17.27 8.78
C LYS A 635 -9.77 18.74 8.79
N GLN A 636 -10.74 19.12 7.96
CA GLN A 636 -11.29 20.49 7.93
C GLN A 636 -11.94 20.85 9.27
N TYR A 637 -12.84 20.01 9.80
CA TYR A 637 -13.47 20.29 11.09
C TYR A 637 -12.49 20.30 12.26
N VAL A 638 -11.46 19.45 12.24
CA VAL A 638 -10.38 19.50 13.26
C VAL A 638 -9.55 20.79 13.15
N GLU A 639 -9.29 21.27 11.93
CA GLU A 639 -8.60 22.54 11.71
C GLU A 639 -9.46 23.72 12.18
N GLU A 640 -10.75 23.74 11.85
CA GLU A 640 -11.72 24.74 12.34
C GLU A 640 -11.79 24.73 13.88
N MET A 641 -11.86 23.56 14.50
CA MET A 641 -11.82 23.40 15.95
C MET A 641 -10.53 23.97 16.55
N SER A 642 -9.37 23.70 15.95
CA SER A 642 -8.09 24.27 16.39
C SER A 642 -8.05 25.79 16.24
N THR A 643 -8.68 26.35 15.20
CA THR A 643 -8.75 27.82 15.02
C THR A 643 -9.63 28.49 16.08
N LEU A 644 -10.75 27.87 16.48
CA LEU A 644 -11.61 28.38 17.55
C LEU A 644 -10.91 28.38 18.91
N VAL A 645 -10.14 27.32 19.22
CA VAL A 645 -9.31 27.26 20.44
C VAL A 645 -8.28 28.38 20.42
N HIS A 646 -7.54 28.53 19.32
CA HIS A 646 -6.51 29.58 19.21
C HIS A 646 -7.09 30.99 19.30
N GLN A 647 -8.28 31.24 18.73
CA GLN A 647 -8.97 32.53 18.86
C GLN A 647 -9.45 32.83 20.29
N THR A 648 -9.73 31.79 21.08
CA THR A 648 -10.14 31.93 22.48
C THR A 648 -8.92 32.23 23.36
N GLU A 649 -7.81 31.52 23.17
CA GLU A 649 -6.54 31.75 23.88
C GLU A 649 -5.99 33.17 23.63
N VAL A 650 -5.98 33.64 22.37
CA VAL A 650 -5.49 34.99 22.02
C VAL A 650 -6.36 36.10 22.64
N LYS A 651 -7.67 35.86 22.82
CA LYS A 651 -8.57 36.82 23.48
C LYS A 651 -8.33 36.90 24.98
N ASP A 652 -8.03 35.79 25.65
CA ASP A 652 -7.72 35.76 27.08
C ASP A 652 -6.34 36.37 27.40
N ASP A 653 -5.31 36.11 26.58
CA ASP A 653 -3.97 36.70 26.77
C ASP A 653 -3.96 38.23 26.56
N SER A 654 -4.82 38.75 25.68
CA SER A 654 -4.95 40.19 25.45
C SER A 654 -5.61 40.95 26.61
N ALA A 655 -6.19 40.24 27.59
CA ALA A 655 -6.85 40.82 28.76
C ALA A 655 -5.96 40.90 30.02
N THR A 656 -4.76 40.30 29.99
CA THR A 656 -3.84 40.30 31.13
C THR A 656 -2.79 41.40 30.98
N THR A 657 -3.14 42.63 31.38
CA THR A 657 -2.15 43.69 31.68
C THR A 657 -1.72 43.52 33.15
N PRO A 658 -0.43 43.64 33.52
CA PRO A 658 0.02 43.44 34.88
C PRO A 658 -0.38 44.63 35.75
N GLY A 659 -1.32 44.44 36.68
CA GLY A 659 -1.68 45.45 37.66
C GLY A 659 -2.91 45.10 38.48
N GLY A 660 -2.69 44.40 39.61
CA GLY A 660 -3.62 44.32 40.74
C GLY A 660 -4.35 43.00 40.91
N ASP A 661 -3.91 42.22 41.89
CA ASP A 661 -4.69 41.14 42.52
C ASP A 661 -6.08 41.66 42.90
N TYR A 662 -7.14 41.11 42.30
CA TYR A 662 -8.47 41.09 42.90
C TYR A 662 -9.06 39.70 42.67
N SER A 663 -9.02 38.90 43.72
CA SER A 663 -9.74 37.64 43.85
C SER A 663 -11.24 37.85 43.65
N PHE A 664 -11.81 37.13 42.69
CA PHE A 664 -13.24 37.09 42.45
C PHE A 664 -13.90 36.21 43.53
N GLN A 665 -14.35 36.82 44.61
CA GLN A 665 -15.17 36.14 45.62
C GLN A 665 -16.64 36.37 45.27
N ASP A 666 -17.30 35.27 44.91
CA ASP A 666 -18.73 35.14 44.75
C ASP A 666 -19.43 35.65 46.01
N SER A 667 -20.13 36.78 45.90
CA SER A 667 -21.10 37.24 46.87
C SER A 667 -22.30 37.76 46.11
N SER A 668 -23.26 36.86 45.95
CA SER A 668 -24.65 37.21 46.15
C SER A 668 -24.80 37.88 47.51
N ASP A 669 -25.73 38.82 47.60
CA ASP A 669 -26.16 39.56 48.79
C ASP A 669 -25.60 41.00 48.93
N LEU A 670 -26.44 41.85 49.52
CA LEU A 670 -26.33 43.31 49.72
C LEU A 670 -27.01 44.17 48.65
N SER A 671 -28.33 43.98 48.54
CA SER A 671 -29.24 45.11 48.69
C SER A 671 -29.05 45.71 50.08
N ASP A 672 -28.45 46.89 50.18
CA ASP A 672 -28.73 47.79 51.31
C ASP A 672 -28.38 49.24 50.96
N ILE A 673 -29.42 50.05 51.03
CA ILE A 673 -29.42 51.50 50.95
C ILE A 673 -29.33 51.99 52.40
N PRO A 674 -28.32 52.78 52.80
CA PRO A 674 -28.47 53.63 53.97
C PRO A 674 -29.00 54.98 53.49
N SER A 675 -30.31 55.12 53.63
CA SER A 675 -30.98 56.39 53.82
C SER A 675 -30.69 56.81 55.25
N ASP A 676 -29.94 57.89 55.45
CA ASP A 676 -29.97 58.64 56.71
C ASP A 676 -30.02 60.13 56.39
N ASN A 677 -31.26 60.61 56.42
CA ASN A 677 -31.63 61.94 56.85
C ASN A 677 -31.53 61.93 58.38
N ASP A 678 -30.62 62.68 58.97
CA ASP A 678 -30.99 63.42 60.18
C ASP A 678 -30.21 64.72 60.35
N PHE A 679 -30.92 65.69 60.88
CA PHE A 679 -30.76 67.13 60.78
C PHE A 679 -30.66 67.71 62.20
N GLU A 680 -29.70 68.61 62.45
CA GLU A 680 -29.85 69.93 63.10
C GLU A 680 -28.45 70.56 63.30
N THR A 681 -28.02 71.57 62.53
CA THR A 681 -28.32 73.02 62.53
C THR A 681 -27.36 73.86 63.40
N THR A 682 -26.42 74.55 62.76
CA THR A 682 -26.35 76.04 62.77
C THR A 682 -25.44 76.57 61.64
N PRO A 683 -25.74 77.76 61.07
CA PRO A 683 -25.29 78.16 59.74
C PRO A 683 -24.06 79.08 59.78
N GLY A 684 -23.03 78.71 59.03
CA GLY A 684 -21.84 79.52 58.77
C GLY A 684 -21.67 79.76 57.28
N ALA A 685 -21.74 81.03 56.89
CA ALA A 685 -21.78 81.57 55.54
C ALA A 685 -20.77 81.00 54.53
N GLY A 686 -21.21 80.92 53.27
CA GLY A 686 -20.39 81.18 52.09
C GLY A 686 -19.45 80.05 51.65
N ARG A 687 -19.99 79.01 51.00
CA ARG A 687 -19.19 78.17 50.08
C ARG A 687 -19.94 77.95 48.75
N PRO A 688 -19.24 77.94 47.60
CA PRO A 688 -19.88 78.12 46.30
C PRO A 688 -20.64 76.87 45.84
N MET A 689 -21.84 77.06 45.29
CA MET A 689 -22.72 76.05 44.66
C MET A 689 -22.10 75.26 43.47
N ALA A 690 -20.83 75.50 43.12
CA ALA A 690 -20.13 74.83 42.02
C ALA A 690 -19.58 73.43 42.41
N VAL A 691 -19.28 73.18 43.69
CA VAL A 691 -18.52 71.97 44.11
C VAL A 691 -19.39 70.73 44.35
N PHE A 692 -20.71 70.89 44.52
CA PHE A 692 -21.65 69.77 44.69
C PHE A 692 -22.08 69.13 43.35
N ARG A 693 -22.14 69.92 42.28
CA ARG A 693 -22.48 69.43 40.94
C ARG A 693 -21.38 68.51 40.40
N ASP A 694 -20.11 68.84 40.67
CA ASP A 694 -18.94 68.04 40.28
C ASP A 694 -18.87 66.67 40.99
N LYS A 695 -19.25 66.57 42.27
CA LYS A 695 -19.30 65.28 42.99
C LYS A 695 -20.43 64.35 42.52
N ALA A 696 -21.56 64.92 42.10
CA ALA A 696 -22.69 64.16 41.53
C ALA A 696 -22.34 63.58 40.15
N HIS A 697 -21.69 64.37 39.29
CA HIS A 697 -21.16 63.90 38.00
C HIS A 697 -20.14 62.77 38.18
N TYR A 698 -19.21 62.89 39.13
CA TYR A 698 -18.20 61.85 39.39
C TYR A 698 -18.78 60.52 39.91
N ARG A 699 -19.87 60.57 40.70
CA ARG A 699 -20.62 59.35 41.12
C ARG A 699 -21.36 58.72 39.95
N GLN A 700 -22.05 59.52 39.14
CA GLN A 700 -22.76 59.06 37.95
C GLN A 700 -21.81 58.39 36.94
N ASP A 701 -20.63 58.98 36.73
CA ASP A 701 -19.59 58.46 35.84
C ASP A 701 -19.00 57.13 36.36
N ARG A 702 -18.82 56.98 37.68
CA ARG A 702 -18.40 55.71 38.30
C ARG A 702 -19.45 54.61 38.14
N ILE A 703 -20.72 54.94 38.30
CA ILE A 703 -21.84 53.99 38.12
C ILE A 703 -21.93 53.57 36.64
N GLN A 704 -21.80 54.51 35.70
CA GLN A 704 -21.74 54.19 34.26
C GLN A 704 -20.50 53.36 33.89
N ALA A 705 -19.34 53.64 34.47
CA ALA A 705 -18.13 52.87 34.25
C ALA A 705 -18.27 51.41 34.75
N MET A 706 -18.84 51.21 35.94
CA MET A 706 -19.15 49.87 36.46
C MET A 706 -20.23 49.15 35.64
N ALA A 707 -21.26 49.86 35.17
CA ALA A 707 -22.27 49.29 34.28
C ALA A 707 -21.66 48.83 32.95
N LYS A 708 -20.78 49.64 32.35
CA LYS A 708 -20.04 49.32 31.12
C LYS A 708 -19.07 48.14 31.32
N GLN A 709 -18.43 48.04 32.48
CA GLN A 709 -17.58 46.88 32.81
C GLN A 709 -18.39 45.59 32.96
N ARG A 710 -19.57 45.64 33.60
CA ARG A 710 -20.48 44.49 33.71
C ARG A 710 -21.02 44.05 32.35
N GLU A 711 -21.33 44.99 31.47
CA GLU A 711 -21.77 44.71 30.09
C GLU A 711 -20.66 44.05 29.27
N LEU A 712 -19.42 44.55 29.35
CA LEU A 712 -18.25 43.94 28.70
C LEU A 712 -17.95 42.54 29.26
N ALA A 713 -18.09 42.33 30.57
CA ALA A 713 -17.93 41.00 31.18
C ALA A 713 -19.03 40.03 30.70
N ARG A 714 -20.28 40.46 30.64
CA ARG A 714 -21.39 39.67 30.08
C ARG A 714 -21.17 39.33 28.60
N ALA A 715 -20.66 40.28 27.81
CA ALA A 715 -20.34 40.06 26.40
C ALA A 715 -19.18 39.06 26.21
N LYS A 716 -18.15 39.09 27.07
CA LYS A 716 -17.06 38.11 27.07
C LYS A 716 -17.54 36.71 27.44
N VAL A 717 -18.35 36.58 28.49
CA VAL A 717 -18.96 35.31 28.91
C VAL A 717 -19.89 34.77 27.80
N ALA A 718 -20.64 35.62 27.12
CA ALA A 718 -21.47 35.22 25.98
C ALA A 718 -20.62 34.74 24.79
N SER A 719 -19.54 35.44 24.45
CA SER A 719 -18.65 35.06 23.34
C SER A 719 -17.88 33.76 23.60
N THR A 720 -17.41 33.54 24.83
CA THR A 720 -16.74 32.29 25.23
C THR A 720 -17.72 31.12 25.24
N LYS A 721 -18.94 31.33 25.75
CA LYS A 721 -20.03 30.33 25.68
C LYS A 721 -20.40 29.97 24.24
N GLN A 722 -20.43 30.96 23.32
CA GLN A 722 -20.68 30.72 21.90
C GLN A 722 -19.55 29.90 21.25
N SER A 723 -18.29 30.25 21.50
CA SER A 723 -17.15 29.51 20.96
C SER A 723 -17.10 28.06 21.49
N LEU A 724 -17.41 27.85 22.77
CA LEU A 724 -17.51 26.51 23.36
C LEU A 724 -18.65 25.69 22.71
N ALA A 725 -19.80 26.31 22.43
CA ALA A 725 -20.91 25.65 21.77
C ALA A 725 -20.57 25.25 20.32
N GLU A 726 -19.86 26.11 19.59
CA GLU A 726 -19.36 25.78 18.24
C GLU A 726 -18.32 24.67 18.26
N HIS A 727 -17.41 24.67 19.25
CA HIS A 727 -16.46 23.57 19.44
C HIS A 727 -17.17 22.24 19.70
N ARG A 728 -18.20 22.22 20.56
CA ARG A 728 -18.99 21.00 20.82
C ARG A 728 -19.70 20.51 19.56
N ARG A 729 -20.28 21.42 18.77
CA ARG A 729 -20.93 21.09 17.49
C ARG A 729 -19.94 20.47 16.50
N LEU A 730 -18.74 21.04 16.37
CA LEU A 730 -17.70 20.50 15.48
C LEU A 730 -17.21 19.13 15.95
N ASP A 731 -17.07 18.93 17.26
CA ASP A 731 -16.68 17.65 17.85
C ASP A 731 -17.74 16.56 17.58
N GLU A 732 -19.03 16.89 17.66
CA GLU A 732 -20.11 15.97 17.27
C GLU A 732 -20.05 15.58 15.78
N GLU A 733 -19.76 16.53 14.87
CA GLU A 733 -19.59 16.25 13.45
C GLU A 733 -18.32 15.41 13.17
N VAL A 734 -17.22 15.66 13.88
CA VAL A 734 -16.01 14.83 13.81
C VAL A 734 -16.33 13.40 14.25
N ASN A 735 -17.01 13.21 15.38
CA ASN A 735 -17.42 11.90 15.87
C ASN A 735 -18.34 11.17 14.88
N LYS A 736 -19.23 11.89 14.19
CA LYS A 736 -20.09 11.33 13.13
C LYS A 736 -19.26 10.87 11.93
N LEU A 737 -18.26 11.64 11.52
CA LEU A 737 -17.33 11.24 10.45
C LEU A 737 -16.45 10.06 10.87
N GLU A 738 -16.08 9.95 12.15
CA GLU A 738 -15.35 8.79 12.67
C GLU A 738 -16.17 7.50 12.59
N ARG A 739 -17.44 7.52 13.03
CA ARG A 739 -18.35 6.37 12.87
C ARG A 739 -18.55 5.99 11.40
N ARG A 740 -18.64 6.99 10.51
CA ARG A 740 -18.70 6.75 9.06
C ARG A 740 -17.42 6.11 8.55
N LEU A 741 -16.25 6.56 9.01
CA LEU A 741 -14.96 5.97 8.66
C LEU A 741 -14.86 4.51 9.12
N GLU A 742 -15.31 4.20 10.34
CA GLU A 742 -15.38 2.82 10.84
C GLU A 742 -16.30 1.94 9.96
N GLY A 743 -17.45 2.48 9.52
CA GLY A 743 -18.33 1.81 8.56
C GLY A 743 -17.63 1.50 7.24
N ILE A 744 -17.00 2.50 6.63
CA ILE A 744 -16.22 2.35 5.40
C ILE A 744 -15.11 1.31 5.58
N GLU A 745 -14.45 1.26 6.75
CA GLU A 745 -13.39 0.30 7.00
C GLU A 745 -13.89 -1.14 7.16
N ARG A 746 -15.07 -1.33 7.75
CA ARG A 746 -15.76 -2.63 7.79
C ARG A 746 -16.12 -3.10 6.38
N ASP A 747 -16.69 -2.22 5.56
CA ASP A 747 -17.04 -2.54 4.17
C ASP A 747 -15.80 -2.78 3.32
N PHE A 748 -14.73 -2.02 3.55
CA PHE A 748 -13.44 -2.23 2.88
C PHE A 748 -12.86 -3.60 3.21
N ARG A 749 -12.91 -4.03 4.48
CA ARG A 749 -12.48 -5.37 4.90
C ARG A 749 -13.31 -6.46 4.23
N LYS A 750 -14.64 -6.29 4.25
CA LYS A 750 -15.61 -7.20 3.66
C LYS A 750 -15.32 -7.45 2.17
N LEU A 751 -15.24 -6.38 1.38
CA LEU A 751 -15.04 -6.45 -0.06
C LEU A 751 -13.61 -6.84 -0.44
N LEU A 752 -12.60 -6.32 0.28
CA LEU A 752 -11.21 -6.63 -0.03
C LEU A 752 -10.94 -8.12 0.10
N GLY A 753 -11.44 -8.76 1.15
CA GLY A 753 -11.19 -10.18 1.33
C GLY A 753 -12.00 -11.09 0.40
N ALA A 754 -12.98 -10.56 -0.36
CA ALA A 754 -13.59 -11.28 -1.48
C ALA A 754 -12.65 -11.43 -2.68
N ILE A 755 -11.76 -10.47 -2.89
CA ILE A 755 -10.75 -10.50 -3.96
C ILE A 755 -9.45 -11.12 -3.44
N ARG A 756 -9.03 -10.70 -2.24
CA ARG A 756 -7.76 -11.11 -1.65
C ARG A 756 -7.78 -10.95 -0.12
N VAL A 757 -7.74 -12.07 0.58
CA VAL A 757 -7.53 -12.10 2.03
C VAL A 757 -6.11 -11.66 2.36
N LYS A 758 -5.95 -10.78 3.35
CA LYS A 758 -4.65 -10.30 3.86
C LYS A 758 -4.48 -10.65 5.33
N PRO A 759 -3.28 -11.05 5.76
CA PRO A 759 -2.99 -11.21 7.19
C PRO A 759 -3.06 -9.85 7.88
N LEU A 760 -3.38 -9.84 9.18
CA LEU A 760 -3.37 -8.64 10.03
C LEU A 760 -1.97 -8.05 10.15
N GLY A 761 -0.94 -8.89 10.13
CA GLY A 761 0.45 -8.47 10.22
C GLY A 761 1.39 -9.66 10.36
N ARG A 762 2.64 -9.35 10.69
CA ARG A 762 3.71 -10.32 10.94
C ARG A 762 4.40 -10.00 12.26
N ASP A 763 4.86 -11.02 12.96
CA ASP A 763 5.69 -10.84 14.16
C ASP A 763 7.19 -10.68 13.82
N ARG A 764 8.05 -10.60 14.86
CA ARG A 764 9.51 -10.50 14.69
C ARG A 764 10.12 -11.68 13.89
N PHE A 765 9.55 -12.88 14.00
CA PHE A 765 9.97 -14.12 13.35
C PHE A 765 9.23 -14.42 12.04
N TYR A 766 8.54 -13.43 11.47
CA TYR A 766 7.77 -13.56 10.22
C TYR A 766 6.59 -14.54 10.27
N ASN A 767 6.13 -14.94 11.46
CA ASN A 767 4.85 -15.63 11.57
C ASN A 767 3.73 -14.67 11.16
N ARG A 768 2.82 -15.14 10.32
CA ARG A 768 1.70 -14.38 9.79
C ARG A 768 0.48 -14.56 10.68
N ILE A 769 -0.10 -13.45 11.11
CA ILE A 769 -1.30 -13.47 11.96
C ILE A 769 -2.53 -13.23 11.08
N TRP A 770 -3.48 -14.14 11.14
CA TRP A 770 -4.69 -14.14 10.31
C TRP A 770 -5.94 -14.04 11.18
N TRP A 771 -6.91 -13.29 10.66
CA TRP A 771 -8.25 -13.17 11.21
C TRP A 771 -9.23 -13.14 10.04
N PHE A 772 -10.18 -14.07 10.01
CA PHE A 772 -11.06 -14.30 8.86
C PHE A 772 -12.48 -13.76 9.05
N ASP A 773 -12.84 -13.28 10.24
CA ASP A 773 -14.20 -12.76 10.45
C ASP A 773 -14.41 -11.44 9.70
N GLY A 774 -15.63 -11.22 9.22
CA GLY A 774 -16.00 -9.98 8.55
C GLY A 774 -15.57 -9.88 7.10
N VAL A 775 -15.40 -11.01 6.43
CA VAL A 775 -14.90 -11.09 5.06
C VAL A 775 -15.98 -11.65 4.12
N GLY A 776 -16.08 -11.06 2.92
CA GLY A 776 -17.02 -11.47 1.88
C GLY A 776 -18.48 -11.40 2.32
N SER A 777 -19.19 -12.53 2.34
CA SER A 777 -20.62 -12.52 2.66
C SER A 777 -20.92 -12.52 4.17
N ALA A 778 -19.91 -12.73 5.02
CA ALA A 778 -20.05 -12.66 6.48
C ALA A 778 -19.81 -11.22 7.01
N SER A 779 -20.86 -10.61 7.56
CA SER A 779 -20.77 -9.30 8.22
C SER A 779 -20.25 -9.44 9.65
N LEU A 780 -19.44 -8.47 10.12
CA LEU A 780 -19.02 -8.40 11.53
C LEU A 780 -20.15 -8.04 12.47
N LEU A 781 -21.17 -7.33 11.98
CA LEU A 781 -22.32 -6.91 12.76
C LEU A 781 -23.60 -7.50 12.16
N GLY A 782 -24.44 -8.06 13.02
CA GLY A 782 -25.77 -8.54 12.69
C GLY A 782 -26.84 -7.47 12.85
N SER A 783 -28.10 -7.89 12.77
CA SER A 783 -29.24 -7.00 13.06
C SER A 783 -29.13 -6.43 14.48
N GLY A 784 -29.36 -5.13 14.63
CA GLY A 784 -29.24 -4.42 15.92
C GLY A 784 -27.80 -4.12 16.37
N GLY A 785 -26.79 -4.31 15.53
CA GLY A 785 -25.40 -3.95 15.85
C GLY A 785 -24.65 -4.98 16.72
N VAL A 786 -25.24 -6.15 16.95
CA VAL A 786 -24.61 -7.24 17.72
C VAL A 786 -23.46 -7.86 16.91
N VAL A 787 -22.30 -8.04 17.53
CA VAL A 787 -21.13 -8.67 16.89
C VAL A 787 -21.43 -10.13 16.52
N GLN A 788 -21.06 -10.49 15.29
CA GLN A 788 -21.11 -11.85 14.77
C GLN A 788 -19.70 -12.39 14.57
N TYR A 789 -19.54 -13.70 14.62
CA TYR A 789 -18.28 -14.38 14.35
C TYR A 789 -18.49 -15.44 13.26
N GLY A 790 -17.43 -15.72 12.49
CA GLY A 790 -17.39 -16.88 11.60
C GLY A 790 -16.48 -17.95 12.18
N THR A 791 -15.22 -17.57 12.45
CA THR A 791 -14.21 -18.39 13.12
C THR A 791 -14.18 -18.15 14.62
N GLY A 792 -14.29 -16.90 15.08
CA GLY A 792 -14.15 -16.54 16.50
C GLY A 792 -12.79 -16.94 17.09
N ARG A 793 -11.74 -16.96 16.26
CA ARG A 793 -10.37 -17.40 16.61
C ARG A 793 -9.33 -16.54 15.87
N ILE A 794 -8.09 -16.50 16.37
CA ILE A 794 -6.95 -15.86 15.69
C ILE A 794 -5.95 -16.94 15.26
N PHE A 795 -5.61 -16.97 13.97
CA PHE A 795 -4.73 -17.99 13.43
C PHE A 795 -3.31 -17.45 13.28
N VAL A 796 -2.35 -18.29 13.62
CA VAL A 796 -0.92 -18.05 13.45
C VAL A 796 -0.43 -19.03 12.40
N GLN A 797 0.16 -18.50 11.33
CA GLN A 797 0.83 -19.30 10.33
C GLN A 797 2.33 -19.05 10.42
N GLY A 798 3.13 -20.11 10.36
CA GLY A 798 4.58 -20.02 10.28
C GLY A 798 5.06 -19.20 9.07
N PRO A 799 6.36 -18.88 9.02
CA PRO A 799 6.95 -18.10 7.95
C PRO A 799 6.69 -18.74 6.59
N SER A 800 6.54 -17.92 5.54
CA SER A 800 6.49 -18.43 4.17
C SER A 800 7.88 -18.90 3.74
N ILE A 801 7.97 -19.73 2.70
CA ILE A 801 9.26 -20.19 2.15
C ILE A 801 10.20 -19.01 1.89
N SER A 802 9.70 -17.95 1.25
CA SER A 802 10.48 -16.74 0.98
C SER A 802 10.89 -15.98 2.24
N ASP A 803 10.07 -15.99 3.29
CA ASP A 803 10.38 -15.32 4.56
C ASP A 803 11.40 -16.15 5.36
N ALA A 804 11.30 -17.48 5.32
CA ALA A 804 12.26 -18.40 5.91
C ALA A 804 13.64 -18.26 5.26
N GLU A 805 13.70 -18.22 3.92
CA GLU A 805 14.96 -17.92 3.22
C GLU A 805 15.54 -16.55 3.61
N MET A 806 14.70 -15.56 3.91
CA MET A 806 15.15 -14.24 4.33
C MET A 806 15.73 -14.27 5.75
N LEU A 807 15.13 -15.06 6.64
CA LEU A 807 15.65 -15.32 7.98
C LEU A 807 17.03 -15.99 7.90
N ASP A 808 17.17 -17.02 7.07
CA ASP A 808 18.43 -17.75 6.87
C ASP A 808 19.53 -16.84 6.29
N LYS A 809 19.19 -16.03 5.29
CA LYS A 809 20.13 -15.10 4.63
C LYS A 809 20.67 -14.02 5.57
N ARG A 810 19.92 -13.63 6.62
CA ARG A 810 20.37 -12.60 7.56
C ARG A 810 21.46 -13.08 8.51
N ARG A 811 21.80 -14.39 8.57
CA ARG A 811 22.90 -14.97 9.37
C ARG A 811 23.10 -14.30 10.74
N VAL A 812 22.01 -14.00 11.44
CA VAL A 812 22.10 -13.50 12.81
C VAL A 812 22.57 -14.67 13.64
N SER A 813 23.81 -14.60 14.14
CA SER A 813 24.36 -15.66 15.00
C SER A 813 23.45 -15.86 16.21
N GLY A 814 22.96 -17.08 16.44
CA GLY A 814 22.07 -17.42 17.55
C GLY A 814 20.57 -17.16 17.31
N LEU A 815 20.10 -16.97 16.06
CA LEU A 815 18.67 -16.79 15.77
C LEU A 815 17.81 -17.96 16.29
N ASP A 816 18.24 -19.20 16.08
CA ASP A 816 17.49 -20.38 16.54
C ASP A 816 17.44 -20.46 18.07
N ALA A 817 18.56 -20.16 18.74
CA ALA A 817 18.60 -20.10 20.21
C ALA A 817 17.65 -19.02 20.75
N ARG A 818 17.62 -17.86 20.10
CA ARG A 818 16.70 -16.77 20.44
C ARG A 818 15.25 -17.13 20.17
N ARG A 819 14.97 -17.85 19.08
CA ARG A 819 13.63 -18.34 18.75
C ARG A 819 13.14 -19.33 19.80
N THR A 820 14.00 -20.21 20.27
CA THR A 820 13.71 -21.14 21.37
C THR A 820 13.47 -20.42 22.70
N GLU A 821 14.25 -19.37 23.02
CA GLU A 821 14.06 -18.58 24.24
C GLU A 821 12.76 -17.75 24.21
N GLU A 822 12.46 -17.08 23.09
CA GLU A 822 11.35 -16.13 23.00
C GLU A 822 10.02 -16.76 22.55
N GLU A 823 10.02 -17.78 21.68
CA GLU A 823 8.79 -18.49 21.26
C GLU A 823 8.49 -19.73 22.12
N GLY A 824 9.50 -20.26 22.82
CA GLY A 824 9.42 -21.53 23.54
C GLY A 824 9.47 -22.76 22.62
N GLU A 825 10.09 -23.85 23.06
CA GLU A 825 10.29 -25.07 22.25
C GLU A 825 8.99 -25.63 21.62
N LYS A 826 7.87 -25.55 22.34
CA LYS A 826 6.56 -26.04 21.88
C LYS A 826 5.80 -25.04 21.00
N GLY A 827 6.22 -23.78 20.96
CA GLY A 827 5.55 -22.69 20.24
C GLY A 827 6.14 -22.40 18.86
N ILE A 828 7.27 -23.02 18.50
CA ILE A 828 7.94 -22.82 17.21
C ILE A 828 7.07 -23.42 16.10
N LEU A 829 6.77 -22.61 15.07
CA LEU A 829 6.08 -23.06 13.86
C LEU A 829 7.07 -23.22 12.71
N GLY A 830 7.01 -24.36 12.03
CA GLY A 830 7.72 -24.60 10.78
C GLY A 830 7.17 -23.76 9.62
N VAL A 831 7.74 -23.96 8.42
CA VAL A 831 7.32 -23.23 7.22
C VAL A 831 5.89 -23.61 6.84
N GLY A 832 4.98 -22.64 6.82
CA GLY A 832 3.58 -22.86 6.43
C GLY A 832 2.70 -23.57 7.47
N GLU A 833 3.24 -24.00 8.62
CA GLU A 833 2.47 -24.65 9.69
C GLU A 833 1.43 -23.70 10.28
N TRP A 834 0.32 -24.24 10.76
CA TRP A 834 -0.76 -23.48 11.38
C TRP A 834 -0.88 -23.76 12.87
N ALA A 835 -1.31 -22.75 13.63
CA ALA A 835 -1.76 -22.86 15.01
C ALA A 835 -2.81 -21.77 15.29
N VAL A 836 -3.49 -21.84 16.44
CA VAL A 836 -4.61 -20.95 16.74
C VAL A 836 -4.63 -20.48 18.20
N TYR A 837 -5.00 -19.22 18.42
CA TYR A 837 -5.39 -18.69 19.72
C TYR A 837 -6.92 -18.75 19.85
N VAL A 838 -7.39 -19.43 20.89
CA VAL A 838 -8.82 -19.66 21.13
C VAL A 838 -9.29 -18.87 22.34
N ASN A 839 -8.42 -18.70 23.33
CA ASN A 839 -8.74 -17.99 24.56
C ASN A 839 -8.40 -16.50 24.46
N ILE A 840 -9.16 -15.67 25.16
CA ILE A 840 -8.95 -14.21 25.17
C ILE A 840 -7.69 -13.86 25.95
N GLU A 841 -7.43 -14.57 27.04
CA GLU A 841 -6.22 -14.40 27.87
C GLU A 841 -4.94 -14.69 27.08
N GLU A 842 -4.93 -15.75 26.27
CA GLU A 842 -3.81 -16.05 25.36
C GLU A 842 -3.56 -14.93 24.34
N LEU A 843 -4.64 -14.30 23.85
CA LEU A 843 -4.54 -13.20 22.89
C LEU A 843 -4.02 -11.91 23.56
N ASP A 844 -4.50 -11.59 24.76
CA ASP A 844 -3.99 -10.48 25.57
C ASP A 844 -2.49 -10.66 25.86
N ASP A 845 -2.11 -11.88 26.22
CA ASP A 845 -0.72 -12.28 26.46
C ASP A 845 0.14 -12.12 25.21
N PHE A 846 -0.39 -12.49 24.05
CA PHE A 846 0.29 -12.34 22.77
C PHE A 846 0.51 -10.86 22.43
N VAL A 847 -0.50 -10.01 22.62
CA VAL A 847 -0.41 -8.57 22.37
C VAL A 847 0.54 -7.87 23.34
N ALA A 848 0.64 -8.37 24.57
CA ALA A 848 1.61 -7.91 25.58
C ALA A 848 3.04 -8.32 25.24
N TRP A 849 3.25 -9.48 24.60
CA TRP A 849 4.56 -9.97 24.14
C TRP A 849 5.10 -9.19 22.92
N LEU A 850 4.23 -8.65 22.06
CA LEU A 850 4.66 -7.83 20.91
C LEU A 850 5.44 -6.59 21.33
N ASN A 851 6.63 -6.41 20.75
CA ASN A 851 7.51 -5.28 21.02
C ASN A 851 7.14 -4.11 20.12
N PRO A 852 6.56 -3.03 20.65
CA PRO A 852 6.11 -1.93 19.82
C PRO A 852 7.28 -1.16 19.20
N LYS A 853 8.54 -1.37 19.62
CA LYS A 853 9.72 -0.69 19.06
C LYS A 853 10.03 -1.18 17.64
N GLY A 854 9.61 -2.40 17.30
CA GLY A 854 9.78 -3.00 15.97
C GLY A 854 8.78 -2.48 14.95
N ILE A 855 9.16 -2.49 13.67
CA ILE A 855 8.30 -1.99 12.58
C ILE A 855 7.13 -2.93 12.35
N ARG A 856 7.40 -4.24 12.25
CA ARG A 856 6.40 -5.26 11.94
C ARG A 856 5.44 -5.45 13.11
N GLU A 857 5.99 -5.58 14.31
CA GLU A 857 5.20 -5.80 15.53
C GLU A 857 4.36 -4.59 15.92
N LEU A 858 4.85 -3.36 15.71
CA LEU A 858 4.04 -2.15 15.89
C LEU A 858 2.87 -2.11 14.90
N ALA A 859 3.10 -2.44 13.64
CA ALA A 859 2.05 -2.48 12.62
C ALA A 859 1.00 -3.57 12.94
N LEU A 860 1.44 -4.74 13.40
CA LEU A 860 0.57 -5.81 13.85
C LEU A 860 -0.25 -5.40 15.08
N LYS A 861 0.39 -4.82 16.10
CA LYS A 861 -0.29 -4.34 17.32
C LYS A 861 -1.33 -3.27 17.01
N ASN A 862 -1.01 -2.29 16.17
CA ASN A 862 -1.97 -1.27 15.74
C ASN A 862 -3.15 -1.89 14.98
N SER A 863 -2.90 -2.92 14.15
CA SER A 863 -3.96 -3.61 13.41
C SER A 863 -4.87 -4.43 14.33
N LEU A 864 -4.32 -5.10 15.34
CA LEU A 864 -5.09 -5.81 16.36
C LEU A 864 -5.94 -4.84 17.19
N MET A 865 -5.36 -3.75 17.69
CA MET A 865 -6.08 -2.76 18.49
C MET A 865 -7.21 -2.09 17.72
N LYS A 866 -7.01 -1.87 16.41
CA LYS A 866 -8.06 -1.33 15.53
C LYS A 866 -9.30 -2.20 15.46
N TRP A 867 -9.12 -3.53 15.42
CA TRP A 867 -10.22 -4.50 15.27
C TRP A 867 -10.64 -5.13 16.60
N TRP A 868 -10.06 -4.68 17.72
CA TRP A 868 -10.21 -5.26 19.05
C TRP A 868 -11.67 -5.38 19.49
N ASN A 869 -12.45 -4.31 19.25
CA ASN A 869 -13.87 -4.22 19.59
C ASN A 869 -14.76 -5.19 18.78
N HIS A 870 -14.20 -5.89 17.79
CA HIS A 870 -14.88 -6.94 17.03
C HIS A 870 -14.30 -8.33 17.32
N ILE A 871 -12.97 -8.44 17.44
CA ILE A 871 -12.28 -9.70 17.72
C ILE A 871 -12.71 -10.26 19.08
N VAL A 872 -12.56 -9.49 20.17
CA VAL A 872 -12.80 -9.98 21.52
C VAL A 872 -14.27 -10.36 21.75
N PRO A 873 -15.27 -9.52 21.37
CA PRO A 873 -16.66 -9.93 21.48
C PRO A 873 -17.03 -11.14 20.60
N GLY A 874 -16.42 -11.28 19.41
CA GLY A 874 -16.59 -12.46 18.56
C GLY A 874 -16.08 -13.75 19.21
N MET A 875 -14.89 -13.71 19.82
CA MET A 875 -14.33 -14.82 20.60
C MET A 875 -15.21 -15.18 21.81
N ARG A 876 -15.67 -14.18 22.58
CA ARG A 876 -16.59 -14.39 23.72
C ARG A 876 -17.88 -15.07 23.28
N LYS A 877 -18.46 -14.61 22.16
CA LYS A 877 -19.69 -15.19 21.62
C LYS A 877 -19.50 -16.65 21.23
N ARG A 878 -18.40 -16.98 20.53
CA ARG A 878 -18.07 -18.38 20.21
C ARG A 878 -17.94 -19.25 21.46
N ILE A 879 -17.22 -18.78 22.49
CA ILE A 879 -17.06 -19.52 23.74
C ILE A 879 -18.42 -19.74 24.42
N ALA A 880 -19.29 -18.73 24.42
CA ALA A 880 -20.64 -18.85 24.95
C ALA A 880 -21.47 -19.89 24.18
N ASP A 881 -21.48 -19.82 22.84
CA ASP A 881 -22.24 -20.73 21.98
C ASP A 881 -21.77 -22.20 22.15
N LEU A 882 -20.45 -22.43 22.21
CA LEU A 882 -19.90 -23.77 22.50
C LEU A 882 -20.27 -24.26 23.90
N SER A 883 -20.24 -23.38 24.90
CA SER A 883 -20.63 -23.74 26.27
C SER A 883 -22.12 -24.04 26.40
N MET A 884 -22.96 -23.39 25.59
CA MET A 884 -24.40 -23.65 25.54
C MET A 884 -24.70 -24.99 24.90
N SER A 885 -24.05 -25.31 23.78
CA SER A 885 -24.14 -26.63 23.14
C SER A 885 -23.67 -27.75 24.06
N ALA A 886 -22.58 -27.53 24.82
CA ALA A 886 -22.09 -28.51 25.79
C ALA A 886 -22.99 -28.68 27.03
N LYS A 887 -23.80 -27.67 27.38
CA LYS A 887 -24.67 -27.66 28.57
C LYS A 887 -26.13 -28.04 28.30
N ALA A 888 -26.52 -28.25 27.04
CA ALA A 888 -27.90 -28.61 26.71
C ALA A 888 -28.29 -29.90 27.47
N PRO A 889 -29.21 -29.83 28.46
CA PRO A 889 -29.48 -30.96 29.32
C PRO A 889 -30.21 -32.06 28.53
N GLU A 890 -29.80 -33.31 28.73
CA GLU A 890 -30.68 -34.48 28.58
C GLU A 890 -31.93 -34.23 29.43
N ALA A 891 -32.94 -33.62 28.82
CA ALA A 891 -34.18 -33.31 29.51
C ALA A 891 -34.79 -34.63 29.99
N ARG A 892 -34.89 -34.79 31.32
CA ARG A 892 -35.61 -35.84 32.06
C ARG A 892 -36.69 -36.50 31.21
N ARG A 893 -36.38 -37.64 30.59
CA ARG A 893 -37.41 -38.56 30.09
C ARG A 893 -37.69 -39.60 31.16
N SER A 894 -38.98 -39.76 31.45
CA SER A 894 -39.53 -40.82 32.30
C SER A 894 -39.00 -42.19 31.87
N ARG A 895 -38.61 -43.01 32.86
CA ARG A 895 -38.13 -44.39 32.72
C ARG A 895 -39.25 -45.30 32.17
N ARG A 896 -39.62 -45.22 30.89
CA ARG A 896 -40.40 -46.29 30.25
C ARG A 896 -40.30 -46.33 28.72
N THR A 897 -39.08 -46.44 28.20
CA THR A 897 -38.67 -47.23 27.02
C THR A 897 -37.25 -46.79 26.69
N LYS A 898 -36.28 -47.70 26.79
CA LYS A 898 -34.91 -47.48 26.29
C LYS A 898 -34.90 -47.71 24.78
N PRO A 899 -34.59 -46.72 23.93
CA PRO A 899 -33.61 -46.91 22.89
C PRO A 899 -32.22 -46.55 23.45
N THR A 900 -31.20 -47.07 22.79
CA THR A 900 -29.77 -46.89 23.00
C THR A 900 -29.37 -45.44 23.35
N ALA A 901 -28.48 -45.31 24.35
CA ALA A 901 -27.90 -44.05 24.80
C ALA A 901 -26.95 -43.48 23.71
N GLY A 902 -27.51 -42.77 22.75
CA GLY A 902 -26.77 -42.01 21.73
C GLY A 902 -26.97 -40.51 21.94
N HIS A 903 -25.90 -39.74 21.76
CA HIS A 903 -25.93 -38.29 21.68
C HIS A 903 -26.91 -37.84 20.58
N ASP A 904 -27.91 -37.03 20.91
CA ASP A 904 -28.94 -36.57 19.97
C ASP A 904 -28.39 -35.44 19.08
N PHE A 905 -27.66 -35.82 18.03
CA PHE A 905 -27.02 -34.91 17.08
C PHE A 905 -28.03 -34.01 16.33
N SER A 906 -29.33 -34.33 16.33
CA SER A 906 -30.37 -33.50 15.69
C SER A 906 -30.46 -32.08 16.27
N ARG A 907 -29.98 -31.88 17.50
CA ARG A 907 -29.96 -30.60 18.20
C ARG A 907 -28.67 -29.82 18.03
N GLU A 908 -27.69 -30.38 17.34
CA GLU A 908 -26.43 -29.68 17.11
C GLU A 908 -26.64 -28.49 16.15
N PRO A 909 -25.90 -27.38 16.34
CA PRO A 909 -26.07 -26.18 15.52
C PRO A 909 -25.99 -26.44 14.01
N TYR A 910 -25.09 -27.33 13.57
CA TYR A 910 -24.89 -27.65 12.16
C TYR A 910 -26.09 -28.39 11.53
N MET A 911 -26.86 -29.15 12.32
CA MET A 911 -28.08 -29.84 11.89
C MET A 911 -29.30 -28.92 11.88
N MET A 912 -29.29 -27.88 12.71
CA MET A 912 -30.37 -26.87 12.76
C MET A 912 -30.18 -25.73 11.74
N TRP A 913 -29.02 -25.66 11.08
CA TRP A 913 -28.74 -24.64 10.09
C TRP A 913 -29.67 -24.78 8.88
N MET A 914 -30.18 -23.65 8.38
CA MET A 914 -31.03 -23.61 7.18
C MET A 914 -30.56 -22.52 6.21
N ASN A 915 -30.61 -22.83 4.92
CA ASN A 915 -30.26 -21.87 3.89
C ASN A 915 -31.40 -20.86 3.61
N ARG A 916 -31.35 -19.70 4.25
CA ARG A 916 -32.29 -18.59 4.05
C ARG A 916 -32.10 -17.82 2.74
N LYS A 917 -31.01 -18.08 2.00
CA LYS A 917 -30.68 -17.44 0.73
C LYS A 917 -30.94 -18.35 -0.46
N ALA A 918 -31.38 -19.59 -0.24
CA ALA A 918 -31.68 -20.52 -1.31
C ALA A 918 -32.72 -19.92 -2.26
N MET A 919 -32.38 -19.85 -3.55
CA MET A 919 -33.36 -19.55 -4.58
C MET A 919 -34.11 -20.83 -4.92
N ASN A 920 -35.45 -20.78 -4.87
CA ASN A 920 -36.28 -21.78 -5.53
C ASN A 920 -36.21 -21.53 -7.03
N ILE A 921 -35.12 -21.96 -7.67
CA ILE A 921 -35.04 -21.95 -9.12
C ILE A 921 -36.00 -23.06 -9.59
N SER A 922 -37.15 -22.63 -10.09
CA SER A 922 -38.23 -23.47 -10.64
C SER A 922 -37.75 -24.31 -11.82
#